data_AF-A0A7C6GYQ8-F1
#
_entry.id   AF-A0A7C6GYQ8-F1
#
_cell.length_a   1.000
_cell.length_b   1.000
_cell.length_c   1.000
_cell.angle_alpha   90.00
_cell.angle_beta   90.00
_cell.angle_gamma   90.00
#
_symmetry.space_group_name_H-M   'P 1'
#
loop_
_entity.id
_entity.type
_entity.pdbx_description
1 polymer ?
#
loop_
_entity_poly.entity_id
_entity_poly.type
_entity_poly.pdbx_seq_one_letter_code
_entity_poly.pdbx_strand_id
1 'polypeptide(L)'
;MDDVQRARRVLVIAWTLVVLLSGLAQSSPELPVEQVGNRFQAGKGYVETFGPIVFMHLKGTPYEIGLQHGTLLTHLYPAEHLLQMRDELNPLDDPASGFERLVQGFKRFYFQYKMAPWIRRNIPHDFLQELEGLIVGVSEGQYSDPMDVIMSNVSQDLGMAFGCTSIVAFGKATASGSLYHARNLDNISMIDWAQYGYVVVYEPDQGFPFITYTYPTYVGVMQAMNNQGITISMNYSLVDQAANSLDGMAMMFLLRQIVQYASTLDEAVEIVLGTPRTFGMNIVISDSKIPDAVVLEVDANRFAIRKAEEGLLTATNRYHSEYMRQFQASGWLASERRDQRLAKFLSGQYGDVQVESMVELLRDRGRPGSAEYEGLLDGINNSGTLLSCVFSPEEQILWVSVPGDGRGAPDNEFYAFSLARALAGEDAAVFSRNIEPTVEDDHLANWLLVRKAKLAFSQNRLDDTLDYLDQLDPGLSHAEAVVNLKAHTYLRMGDQGQAKRYFQILADVPRAAEPFYRLEALAILGSLHDNAGEREAAVECYQGALEVEVADLADNAPFYRQLAEVGLRRPVYLEFSESSYYFTTGDSALARFLKAPQAIPINDWDLYSQYHGMKIANVRLLGTHRTNEGIVSRILQLEEGSPFDYSRFAAARRRLHALGALDQVQMYVVPIGENAVDIVVRISEGFGFYLDPVQFVVENSLNLSQQTIAMRYYNVAGTLASIGGGYSFGPSRSRTAFLTFPLFSWPSTIRYQSQAVHGKVRWGMHAGSEYSLERKDASFSSSIPIGAHSAIGLTLGYSQSQVDSIAATTGLEVPSGDYVTLAITARTGIPGNTTWTQEGTSIQAGVAILANRQDFAENYVSCHVRAGNLSYLGGGFVGGVEVNAAWTERGTPFDRRLRLGGGGQLGTGSPMFVGEMNLHSHLELRRYFTQDLAAHVNYEVAKIWEEGSDWAHSHLLHSVGVGLTYQTPIGLKIQAHYSKNLSLADTQSFGVGLVTSF
;
A
#
# COMPACT_ATOMS: atom_id res chain seq x y z
N MET A 1 36.68 -17.52 -46.11
CA MET A 1 35.38 -17.66 -46.83
C MET A 1 34.19 -17.87 -45.90
N ASP A 2 34.40 -18.30 -44.64
CA ASP A 2 33.30 -18.57 -43.70
C ASP A 2 32.71 -17.34 -42.98
N ASP A 3 33.48 -16.28 -42.74
CA ASP A 3 32.96 -15.07 -42.06
C ASP A 3 31.98 -14.27 -42.93
N VAL A 4 32.18 -14.29 -44.25
CA VAL A 4 31.28 -13.63 -45.21
C VAL A 4 29.93 -14.38 -45.30
N GLN A 5 29.91 -15.71 -45.11
CA GLN A 5 28.67 -16.48 -45.07
C GLN A 5 27.90 -16.30 -43.75
N ARG A 6 28.59 -16.15 -42.61
CA ARG A 6 27.95 -15.83 -41.32
C ARG A 6 27.31 -14.45 -41.31
N ALA A 7 28.02 -13.43 -41.80
CA ALA A 7 27.46 -12.08 -41.94
C ALA A 7 26.23 -12.05 -42.86
N ARG A 8 26.26 -12.81 -43.97
CA ARG A 8 25.10 -12.95 -44.87
C ARG A 8 23.91 -13.64 -44.21
N ARG A 9 24.12 -14.66 -43.37
CA ARG A 9 23.02 -15.32 -42.64
C ARG A 9 22.41 -14.43 -41.57
N VAL A 10 23.22 -13.65 -40.84
CA VAL A 10 22.71 -12.67 -39.86
C VAL A 10 21.95 -11.54 -40.56
N LEU A 11 22.45 -11.04 -41.70
CA LEU A 11 21.74 -10.04 -42.50
C LEU A 11 20.45 -10.57 -43.10
N VAL A 12 20.41 -11.82 -43.57
CA VAL A 12 19.18 -12.45 -44.08
C VAL A 12 18.19 -12.68 -42.95
N ILE A 13 18.61 -13.13 -41.77
CA ILE A 13 17.71 -13.27 -40.60
C ILE A 13 17.19 -11.90 -40.15
N ALA A 14 18.04 -10.88 -40.10
CA ALA A 14 17.65 -9.51 -39.76
C ALA A 14 16.71 -8.91 -40.82
N TRP A 15 16.95 -9.14 -42.11
CA TRP A 15 16.04 -8.72 -43.18
C TRP A 15 14.73 -9.50 -43.16
N THR A 16 14.75 -10.79 -42.86
CA THR A 16 13.52 -11.60 -42.74
C THR A 16 12.71 -11.17 -41.52
N LEU A 17 13.36 -10.81 -40.41
CA LEU A 17 12.73 -10.19 -39.24
C LEU A 17 12.18 -8.80 -39.57
N VAL A 18 12.92 -7.96 -40.31
CA VAL A 18 12.45 -6.64 -40.73
C VAL A 18 11.30 -6.74 -41.76
N VAL A 19 11.28 -7.75 -42.63
CA VAL A 19 10.18 -8.01 -43.58
C VAL A 19 8.98 -8.66 -42.90
N LEU A 20 9.18 -9.51 -41.89
CA LEU A 20 8.11 -10.04 -41.02
C LEU A 20 7.54 -8.95 -40.09
N LEU A 21 8.38 -8.00 -39.63
CA LEU A 21 7.97 -6.85 -38.81
C LEU A 21 7.35 -5.72 -39.66
N SER A 22 7.75 -5.54 -40.92
CA SER A 22 7.12 -4.58 -41.84
C SER A 22 5.90 -5.14 -42.58
N GLY A 23 5.69 -6.46 -42.56
CA GLY A 23 4.47 -7.13 -42.98
C GLY A 23 3.37 -7.22 -41.91
N LEU A 24 3.63 -6.73 -40.69
CA LEU A 24 2.67 -6.62 -39.59
C LEU A 24 2.21 -5.17 -39.35
N ALA A 25 2.22 -4.33 -40.39
CA ALA A 25 1.25 -3.25 -40.48
C ALA A 25 -0.10 -3.89 -40.85
N GLN A 26 -0.72 -4.59 -39.90
CA GLN A 26 -2.15 -4.85 -39.98
C GLN A 26 -2.80 -3.48 -40.03
N SER A 27 -3.40 -3.14 -41.17
CA SER A 27 -4.50 -2.19 -41.19
C SER A 27 -5.46 -2.64 -40.10
N SER A 28 -5.60 -1.84 -39.03
CA SER A 28 -6.59 -2.08 -37.98
C SER A 28 -7.92 -2.35 -38.67
N PRO A 29 -8.53 -3.54 -38.52
CA PRO A 29 -9.83 -3.75 -39.10
C PRO A 29 -10.78 -2.85 -38.31
N GLU A 30 -11.18 -1.72 -38.91
CA GLU A 30 -12.41 -1.04 -38.49
C GLU A 30 -13.49 -2.13 -38.40
N LEU A 31 -14.02 -2.35 -37.21
CA LEU A 31 -15.13 -3.28 -37.00
C LEU A 31 -16.41 -2.49 -37.31
N PRO A 32 -17.06 -2.69 -38.46
CA PRO A 32 -18.22 -1.88 -38.81
C PRO A 32 -19.37 -2.17 -37.85
N VAL A 33 -20.10 -1.12 -37.47
CA VAL A 33 -21.36 -1.24 -36.73
C VAL A 33 -22.51 -1.33 -37.72
N GLU A 34 -23.22 -2.44 -37.72
CA GLU A 34 -24.37 -2.68 -38.58
C GLU A 34 -25.67 -2.69 -37.76
N GLN A 35 -26.74 -2.08 -38.28
CA GLN A 35 -28.04 -2.16 -37.64
C GLN A 35 -28.80 -3.40 -38.14
N VAL A 36 -29.13 -4.31 -37.23
CA VAL A 36 -29.89 -5.54 -37.50
C VAL A 36 -31.18 -5.51 -36.68
N GLY A 37 -32.27 -5.05 -37.29
CA GLY A 37 -33.54 -4.82 -36.60
C GLY A 37 -33.40 -3.70 -35.56
N ASN A 38 -33.64 -4.04 -34.28
CA ASN A 38 -33.47 -3.12 -33.15
C ASN A 38 -32.07 -3.19 -32.50
N ARG A 39 -31.18 -4.06 -33.03
CA ARG A 39 -29.82 -4.27 -32.50
C ARG A 39 -28.81 -3.48 -33.33
N PHE A 40 -27.80 -2.93 -32.67
CA PHE A 40 -26.57 -2.51 -33.34
C PHE A 40 -25.49 -3.55 -33.07
N GLN A 41 -24.91 -4.10 -34.12
CA GLN A 41 -24.00 -5.24 -34.07
C GLN A 41 -22.61 -4.84 -34.53
N ALA A 42 -21.58 -5.26 -33.80
CA ALA A 42 -20.18 -5.13 -34.18
C ALA A 42 -19.53 -6.51 -34.00
N GLY A 43 -19.15 -7.17 -35.10
CA GLY A 43 -18.65 -8.55 -35.06
C GLY A 43 -19.67 -9.52 -34.44
N LYS A 44 -19.27 -10.22 -33.36
CA LYS A 44 -20.15 -11.16 -32.63
C LYS A 44 -20.96 -10.48 -31.52
N GLY A 45 -20.63 -9.23 -31.18
CA GLY A 45 -21.26 -8.49 -30.09
C GLY A 45 -22.37 -7.58 -30.61
N TYR A 46 -23.31 -7.24 -29.74
CA TYR A 46 -24.40 -6.32 -30.08
C TYR A 46 -24.86 -5.50 -28.87
N VAL A 47 -25.58 -4.42 -29.16
CA VAL A 47 -26.24 -3.56 -28.18
C VAL A 47 -27.70 -3.33 -28.53
N GLU A 48 -28.53 -3.26 -27.49
CA GLU A 48 -29.96 -2.96 -27.51
C GLU A 48 -30.31 -1.95 -26.41
N THR A 49 -31.27 -1.07 -26.67
CA THR A 49 -31.74 -0.09 -25.69
C THR A 49 -33.17 -0.40 -25.27
N PHE A 50 -33.38 -0.53 -23.96
CA PHE A 50 -34.64 -0.88 -23.32
C PHE A 50 -35.06 0.22 -22.34
N GLY A 51 -35.81 1.21 -22.83
CA GLY A 51 -36.17 2.38 -22.02
C GLY A 51 -34.92 3.14 -21.58
N PRO A 52 -34.69 3.37 -20.27
CA PRO A 52 -33.48 4.03 -19.77
C PRO A 52 -32.26 3.11 -19.68
N ILE A 53 -32.40 1.79 -19.89
CA ILE A 53 -31.31 0.83 -19.72
C ILE A 53 -30.75 0.38 -21.06
N VAL A 54 -29.43 0.42 -21.20
CA VAL A 54 -28.71 -0.18 -22.32
C VAL A 54 -28.29 -1.61 -21.95
N PHE A 55 -28.47 -2.53 -22.89
CA PHE A 55 -28.04 -3.93 -22.80
C PHE A 55 -27.02 -4.24 -23.88
N MET A 56 -25.90 -4.87 -23.51
CA MET A 56 -24.83 -5.27 -24.42
C MET A 56 -24.55 -6.77 -24.28
N HIS A 57 -24.19 -7.42 -25.39
CA HIS A 57 -23.70 -8.79 -25.39
C HIS A 57 -22.36 -8.82 -26.13
N LEU A 58 -21.33 -9.38 -25.51
CA LEU A 58 -19.97 -9.47 -26.04
C LEU A 58 -19.51 -10.92 -26.08
N LYS A 59 -18.88 -11.35 -27.18
CA LYS A 59 -18.54 -12.76 -27.40
C LYS A 59 -17.22 -12.97 -28.12
N GLY A 60 -16.42 -13.93 -27.65
CA GLY A 60 -15.23 -14.42 -28.35
C GLY A 60 -13.96 -14.44 -27.50
N THR A 61 -12.81 -14.30 -28.15
CA THR A 61 -11.52 -14.17 -27.44
C THR A 61 -11.45 -12.86 -26.65
N PRO A 62 -10.58 -12.73 -25.63
CA PRO A 62 -10.50 -11.50 -24.83
C PRO A 62 -10.27 -10.25 -25.69
N TYR A 63 -9.38 -10.32 -26.68
CA TYR A 63 -9.16 -9.22 -27.63
C TYR A 63 -10.41 -8.90 -28.48
N GLU A 64 -11.11 -9.93 -28.98
CA GLU A 64 -12.35 -9.73 -29.75
C GLU A 64 -13.44 -9.08 -28.88
N ILE A 65 -13.58 -9.50 -27.63
CA ILE A 65 -14.52 -8.91 -26.66
C ILE A 65 -14.19 -7.44 -26.45
N GLY A 66 -12.92 -7.12 -26.18
CA GLY A 66 -12.46 -5.75 -26.01
C GLY A 66 -12.76 -4.89 -27.23
N LEU A 67 -12.43 -5.37 -28.43
CA LEU A 67 -12.67 -4.65 -29.68
C LEU A 67 -14.15 -4.36 -29.89
N GLN A 68 -15.00 -5.38 -29.72
CA GLN A 68 -16.46 -5.23 -29.80
C GLN A 68 -16.97 -4.20 -28.78
N HIS A 69 -16.48 -4.28 -27.54
CA HIS A 69 -16.86 -3.40 -26.45
C HIS A 69 -16.53 -1.94 -26.77
N GLY A 70 -15.28 -1.66 -27.15
CA GLY A 70 -14.84 -0.32 -27.50
C GLY A 70 -15.60 0.27 -28.69
N THR A 71 -15.78 -0.51 -29.76
CA THR A 71 -16.52 -0.07 -30.95
C THR A 71 -18.00 0.23 -30.65
N LEU A 72 -18.67 -0.63 -29.87
CA LEU A 72 -20.06 -0.41 -29.49
C LEU A 72 -20.21 0.78 -28.51
N LEU A 73 -19.22 1.02 -27.64
CA LEU A 73 -19.21 2.20 -26.76
C LEU A 73 -19.14 3.52 -27.54
N THR A 74 -18.29 3.60 -28.57
CA THR A 74 -18.21 4.80 -29.44
C THR A 74 -19.52 5.07 -30.20
N HIS A 75 -20.34 4.03 -30.40
CA HIS A 75 -21.67 4.20 -30.97
C HIS A 75 -22.69 4.74 -29.94
N LEU A 76 -22.58 4.34 -28.67
CA LEU A 76 -23.47 4.77 -27.59
C LEU A 76 -23.14 6.18 -27.09
N TYR A 77 -21.85 6.49 -26.98
CA TYR A 77 -21.35 7.71 -26.35
C TYR A 77 -20.31 8.38 -27.24
N PRO A 78 -20.31 9.72 -27.34
CA PRO A 78 -19.25 10.44 -28.03
C PRO A 78 -17.87 10.06 -27.49
N ALA A 79 -16.92 9.75 -28.38
CA ALA A 79 -15.56 9.37 -28.00
C ALA A 79 -14.88 10.43 -27.10
N GLU A 80 -15.17 11.71 -27.32
CA GLU A 80 -14.71 12.82 -26.50
C GLU A 80 -15.14 12.73 -25.03
N HIS A 81 -16.37 12.30 -24.75
CA HIS A 81 -16.85 12.09 -23.38
C HIS A 81 -16.14 10.90 -22.72
N LEU A 82 -15.91 9.81 -23.47
CA LEU A 82 -15.18 8.64 -22.96
C LEU A 82 -13.72 8.99 -22.63
N LEU A 83 -13.09 9.84 -23.44
CA LEU A 83 -11.73 10.34 -23.19
C LEU A 83 -11.68 11.33 -22.02
N GLN A 84 -12.67 12.19 -21.87
CA GLN A 84 -12.77 13.09 -20.72
C GLN A 84 -12.96 12.30 -19.41
N MET A 85 -13.83 11.31 -19.40
CA MET A 85 -14.05 10.40 -18.26
C MET A 85 -12.74 9.70 -17.84
N ARG A 86 -11.93 9.28 -18.81
CA ARG A 86 -10.58 8.74 -18.54
C ARG A 86 -9.69 9.76 -17.84
N ASP A 87 -9.64 10.99 -18.36
CA ASP A 87 -8.76 12.04 -17.84
C ASP A 87 -9.17 12.48 -16.43
N GLU A 88 -10.48 12.53 -16.13
CA GLU A 88 -11.02 12.82 -14.79
C GLU A 88 -10.64 11.76 -13.75
N LEU A 89 -10.43 10.50 -14.17
CA LEU A 89 -10.00 9.42 -13.28
C LEU A 89 -8.48 9.35 -13.09
N ASN A 90 -7.68 10.18 -13.79
CA ASN A 90 -6.22 10.17 -13.68
C ASN A 90 -5.75 11.14 -12.58
N PRO A 91 -5.26 10.65 -11.42
CA PRO A 91 -4.83 11.51 -10.31
C PRO A 91 -3.54 12.31 -10.60
N LEU A 92 -2.95 12.16 -11.80
CA LEU A 92 -1.69 12.80 -12.20
C LEU A 92 -1.88 14.11 -12.97
N ASP A 93 -3.12 14.51 -13.29
CA ASP A 93 -3.42 15.63 -14.19
C ASP A 93 -3.91 16.91 -13.48
N ASP A 94 -3.82 16.97 -12.16
CA ASP A 94 -4.12 18.19 -11.39
C ASP A 94 -3.19 19.38 -11.77
N PRO A 95 -3.75 20.56 -12.10
CA PRO A 95 -2.95 21.74 -12.42
C PRO A 95 -2.17 22.24 -11.20
N ALA A 96 -0.84 22.27 -11.30
CA ALA A 96 0.06 22.65 -10.21
C ALA A 96 1.00 23.83 -10.57
N SER A 97 1.35 24.65 -9.55
CA SER A 97 2.24 25.81 -9.71
C SER A 97 3.38 25.83 -8.67
N GLY A 98 4.50 26.48 -8.97
CA GLY A 98 5.63 26.63 -8.02
C GLY A 98 6.23 25.30 -7.54
N PHE A 99 6.38 25.13 -6.22
CA PHE A 99 6.93 23.93 -5.58
C PHE A 99 6.06 22.68 -5.82
N GLU A 100 4.75 22.85 -6.04
CA GLU A 100 3.83 21.74 -6.33
C GLU A 100 4.15 21.08 -7.68
N ARG A 101 4.73 21.81 -8.65
CA ARG A 101 5.20 21.20 -9.91
C ARG A 101 6.31 20.17 -9.70
N LEU A 102 7.21 20.43 -8.74
CA LEU A 102 8.28 19.49 -8.41
C LEU A 102 7.69 18.23 -7.77
N VAL A 103 6.74 18.41 -6.84
CA VAL A 103 6.00 17.31 -6.20
C VAL A 103 5.23 16.50 -7.24
N GLN A 104 4.54 17.14 -8.18
CA GLN A 104 3.82 16.46 -9.26
C GLN A 104 4.76 15.72 -10.21
N GLY A 105 5.89 16.33 -10.58
CA GLY A 105 6.93 15.65 -11.38
C GLY A 105 7.45 14.38 -10.69
N PHE A 106 7.60 14.42 -9.37
CA PHE A 106 7.96 13.24 -8.59
C PHE A 106 6.84 12.20 -8.52
N LYS A 107 5.59 12.60 -8.27
CA LYS A 107 4.43 11.69 -8.30
C LYS A 107 4.36 10.95 -9.62
N ARG A 108 4.53 11.65 -10.75
CA ARG A 108 4.60 11.06 -12.09
C ARG A 108 5.76 10.09 -12.25
N PHE A 109 6.97 10.47 -11.82
CA PHE A 109 8.14 9.57 -11.84
C PHE A 109 7.88 8.30 -11.01
N TYR A 110 7.44 8.44 -9.77
CA TYR A 110 7.18 7.30 -8.88
C TYR A 110 6.07 6.41 -9.42
N PHE A 111 5.00 7.01 -9.94
CA PHE A 111 3.93 6.28 -10.59
C PHE A 111 4.45 5.48 -11.79
N GLN A 112 5.16 6.14 -12.71
CA GLN A 112 5.66 5.52 -13.95
C GLN A 112 6.67 4.39 -13.71
N TYR A 113 7.58 4.54 -12.75
CA TYR A 113 8.68 3.60 -12.54
C TYR A 113 8.44 2.60 -11.39
N LYS A 114 7.38 2.76 -10.59
CA LYS A 114 7.03 1.80 -9.52
C LYS A 114 5.58 1.34 -9.58
N MET A 115 4.62 2.26 -9.44
CA MET A 115 3.21 1.88 -9.29
C MET A 115 2.61 1.27 -10.56
N ALA A 116 2.82 1.86 -11.74
CA ALA A 116 2.32 1.32 -12.99
C ALA A 116 2.89 -0.08 -13.30
N PRO A 117 4.21 -0.32 -13.17
CA PRO A 117 4.77 -1.67 -13.28
C PRO A 117 4.19 -2.68 -12.27
N TRP A 118 3.94 -2.27 -11.02
CA TRP A 118 3.26 -3.07 -10.00
C TRP A 118 1.83 -3.44 -10.39
N ILE A 119 1.05 -2.47 -10.85
CA ILE A 119 -0.31 -2.70 -11.32
C ILE A 119 -0.28 -3.67 -12.51
N ARG A 120 0.51 -3.36 -13.55
CA ARG A 120 0.53 -4.12 -14.80
C ARG A 120 0.92 -5.59 -14.62
N ARG A 121 1.89 -5.91 -13.74
CA ARG A 121 2.32 -7.30 -13.53
C ARG A 121 1.27 -8.17 -12.82
N ASN A 122 0.32 -7.54 -12.16
CA ASN A 122 -0.77 -8.20 -11.44
C ASN A 122 -2.06 -8.31 -12.28
N ILE A 123 -2.08 -7.82 -13.52
CA ILE A 123 -3.23 -7.98 -14.43
C ILE A 123 -3.05 -9.28 -15.23
N PRO A 124 -4.02 -10.22 -15.19
CA PRO A 124 -4.04 -11.40 -16.04
C PRO A 124 -3.91 -11.07 -17.54
N HIS A 125 -3.28 -11.97 -18.30
CA HIS A 125 -2.95 -11.72 -19.70
C HIS A 125 -4.19 -11.56 -20.60
N ASP A 126 -5.24 -12.33 -20.33
CA ASP A 126 -6.54 -12.22 -21.00
C ASP A 126 -7.17 -10.84 -20.78
N PHE A 127 -7.14 -10.30 -19.55
CA PHE A 127 -7.67 -8.96 -19.29
C PHE A 127 -6.82 -7.86 -19.95
N LEU A 128 -5.49 -8.04 -20.05
CA LEU A 128 -4.64 -7.12 -20.83
C LEU A 128 -5.00 -7.12 -22.32
N GLN A 129 -5.31 -8.29 -22.90
CA GLN A 129 -5.77 -8.39 -24.29
C GLN A 129 -7.14 -7.73 -24.49
N GLU A 130 -8.05 -7.88 -23.53
CA GLU A 130 -9.36 -7.21 -23.57
C GLU A 130 -9.22 -5.68 -23.47
N LEU A 131 -8.35 -5.17 -22.58
CA LEU A 131 -8.03 -3.73 -22.50
C LEU A 131 -7.40 -3.21 -23.79
N GLU A 132 -6.50 -3.97 -24.41
CA GLU A 132 -5.90 -3.62 -25.72
C GLU A 132 -6.98 -3.54 -26.81
N GLY A 133 -7.86 -4.55 -26.90
CA GLY A 133 -8.99 -4.53 -27.84
C GLY A 133 -9.92 -3.33 -27.59
N LEU A 134 -10.23 -3.03 -26.33
CA LEU A 134 -11.09 -1.92 -25.94
C LEU A 134 -10.53 -0.58 -26.40
N ILE A 135 -9.24 -0.32 -26.18
CA ILE A 135 -8.60 0.92 -26.65
C ILE A 135 -8.62 1.01 -28.17
N VAL A 136 -8.30 -0.08 -28.87
CA VAL A 136 -8.33 -0.09 -30.34
C VAL A 136 -9.75 0.22 -30.85
N GLY A 137 -10.77 -0.34 -30.21
CA GLY A 137 -12.17 -0.10 -30.55
C GLY A 137 -12.63 1.34 -30.27
N VAL A 138 -12.25 1.94 -29.14
CA VAL A 138 -12.61 3.32 -28.79
C VAL A 138 -11.86 4.35 -29.64
N SER A 139 -10.58 4.10 -29.90
CA SER A 139 -9.68 5.07 -30.54
C SER A 139 -9.60 4.97 -32.06
N GLU A 140 -10.32 4.02 -32.67
CA GLU A 140 -10.16 3.66 -34.08
C GLU A 140 -8.69 3.36 -34.44
N GLY A 141 -7.94 2.80 -33.47
CA GLY A 141 -6.51 2.48 -33.60
C GLY A 141 -5.55 3.67 -33.47
N GLN A 142 -6.00 4.85 -33.03
CA GLN A 142 -5.12 6.02 -32.80
C GLN A 142 -4.33 5.94 -31.49
N TYR A 143 -4.86 5.24 -30.47
CA TYR A 143 -4.20 5.00 -29.19
C TYR A 143 -3.84 3.52 -29.06
N SER A 144 -2.74 3.20 -28.38
CA SER A 144 -2.23 1.83 -28.29
C SER A 144 -1.65 1.42 -26.93
N ASP A 145 -1.65 2.30 -25.92
CA ASP A 145 -1.16 1.94 -24.59
C ASP A 145 -2.31 1.52 -23.65
N PRO A 146 -2.40 0.23 -23.25
CA PRO A 146 -3.31 -0.24 -22.21
C PRO A 146 -3.32 0.58 -20.92
N MET A 147 -2.20 1.23 -20.59
CA MET A 147 -2.09 2.05 -19.38
C MET A 147 -3.10 3.19 -19.33
N ASP A 148 -3.56 3.68 -20.48
CA ASP A 148 -4.50 4.79 -20.56
C ASP A 148 -5.89 4.44 -20.00
N VAL A 149 -6.33 3.19 -20.07
CA VAL A 149 -7.64 2.72 -19.54
C VAL A 149 -7.52 1.83 -18.31
N ILE A 150 -6.32 1.36 -17.99
CA ILE A 150 -6.05 0.66 -16.72
C ILE A 150 -6.41 1.54 -15.53
N MET A 151 -6.15 2.86 -15.63
CA MET A 151 -6.50 3.83 -14.59
C MET A 151 -7.97 3.75 -14.17
N SER A 152 -8.89 3.63 -15.13
CA SER A 152 -10.30 3.48 -14.83
C SER A 152 -10.58 2.23 -13.98
N ASN A 153 -9.89 1.12 -14.26
CA ASN A 153 -10.06 -0.16 -13.56
C ASN A 153 -9.35 -0.24 -12.20
N VAL A 154 -8.40 0.67 -11.93
CA VAL A 154 -7.72 0.79 -10.62
C VAL A 154 -8.12 2.04 -9.84
N SER A 155 -8.99 2.87 -10.41
CA SER A 155 -9.46 4.13 -9.80
C SER A 155 -10.08 3.90 -8.43
N GLN A 156 -10.77 2.77 -8.27
CA GLN A 156 -11.36 2.34 -7.00
C GLN A 156 -10.28 2.07 -5.93
N ASP A 157 -9.20 1.38 -6.32
CA ASP A 157 -8.03 1.10 -5.47
C ASP A 157 -7.26 2.38 -5.08
N LEU A 158 -7.31 3.41 -5.93
CA LEU A 158 -6.64 4.70 -5.70
C LEU A 158 -7.51 5.69 -4.90
N GLY A 159 -8.81 5.71 -5.14
CA GLY A 159 -9.75 6.70 -4.62
C GLY A 159 -10.30 6.41 -3.22
N MET A 160 -10.29 5.16 -2.78
CA MET A 160 -10.64 4.72 -1.41
C MET A 160 -11.90 5.38 -0.79
N ALA A 161 -12.99 5.58 -1.55
CA ALA A 161 -14.17 6.30 -1.05
C ALA A 161 -15.51 5.77 -1.59
N PHE A 162 -16.02 4.63 -1.07
CA PHE A 162 -17.38 4.14 -1.40
C PHE A 162 -18.11 3.42 -0.24
N GLY A 163 -19.41 3.72 -0.08
CA GLY A 163 -20.34 2.97 0.77
C GLY A 163 -21.01 1.86 -0.02
N CYS A 164 -21.19 0.65 0.50
CA CYS A 164 -21.90 -0.43 -0.19
C CYS A 164 -22.63 -1.30 0.82
N THR A 165 -23.71 -1.94 0.37
CA THR A 165 -24.46 -2.93 1.16
C THR A 165 -24.71 -4.17 0.31
N SER A 166 -24.50 -5.36 0.86
CA SER A 166 -24.78 -6.65 0.22
C SER A 166 -25.53 -7.60 1.13
N ILE A 167 -26.45 -8.37 0.55
CA ILE A 167 -27.32 -9.31 1.25
C ILE A 167 -27.43 -10.60 0.43
N VAL A 168 -27.34 -11.74 1.09
CA VAL A 168 -27.68 -13.04 0.52
C VAL A 168 -28.69 -13.73 1.42
N ALA A 169 -29.75 -14.29 0.82
CA ALA A 169 -30.72 -15.14 1.51
C ALA A 169 -31.03 -16.39 0.70
N PHE A 170 -31.15 -17.54 1.35
CA PHE A 170 -31.48 -18.82 0.72
C PHE A 170 -32.08 -19.83 1.70
N GLY A 171 -32.54 -20.97 1.20
CA GLY A 171 -33.00 -22.08 2.03
C GLY A 171 -34.20 -21.69 2.89
N LYS A 172 -34.13 -21.92 4.21
CA LYS A 172 -35.24 -21.62 5.12
C LYS A 172 -35.53 -20.13 5.28
N ALA A 173 -34.62 -19.25 4.86
CA ALA A 173 -34.83 -17.81 4.93
C ALA A 173 -35.75 -17.30 3.80
N THR A 174 -35.86 -18.03 2.68
CA THR A 174 -36.60 -17.60 1.49
C THR A 174 -37.87 -18.42 1.30
N ALA A 175 -38.89 -17.81 0.69
CA ALA A 175 -40.20 -18.45 0.50
C ALA A 175 -40.14 -19.68 -0.41
N SER A 176 -39.26 -19.66 -1.42
CA SER A 176 -39.09 -20.76 -2.39
C SER A 176 -37.95 -21.72 -2.03
N GLY A 177 -37.10 -21.38 -1.05
CA GLY A 177 -35.82 -22.04 -0.85
C GLY A 177 -34.70 -21.55 -1.76
N SER A 178 -35.01 -20.78 -2.81
CA SER A 178 -34.05 -20.26 -3.79
C SER A 178 -33.08 -19.26 -3.18
N LEU A 179 -31.91 -19.14 -3.80
CA LEU A 179 -30.91 -18.14 -3.43
C LEU A 179 -31.17 -16.79 -4.10
N TYR A 180 -31.17 -15.72 -3.31
CA TYR A 180 -31.18 -14.33 -3.75
C TYR A 180 -29.96 -13.59 -3.23
N HIS A 181 -29.30 -12.82 -4.10
CA HIS A 181 -28.18 -11.96 -3.76
C HIS A 181 -28.50 -10.53 -4.18
N ALA A 182 -28.58 -9.59 -3.24
CA ALA A 182 -28.93 -8.20 -3.47
C ALA A 182 -27.80 -7.24 -3.07
N ARG A 183 -27.71 -6.08 -3.74
CA ARG A 183 -26.68 -5.07 -3.47
C ARG A 183 -27.17 -3.63 -3.74
N ASN A 184 -26.77 -2.71 -2.86
CA ASN A 184 -26.64 -1.27 -3.15
C ASN A 184 -25.16 -0.91 -3.32
N LEU A 185 -24.83 -0.23 -4.43
CA LEU A 185 -23.53 0.41 -4.67
C LEU A 185 -23.69 1.90 -4.39
N ASP A 186 -23.03 2.41 -3.35
CA ASP A 186 -23.15 3.80 -2.91
C ASP A 186 -21.86 4.58 -3.18
N ASN A 187 -21.99 5.53 -4.08
CA ASN A 187 -20.88 6.32 -4.55
C ASN A 187 -21.37 7.68 -5.02
N ILE A 188 -21.28 8.66 -4.11
CA ILE A 188 -21.72 10.02 -4.38
C ILE A 188 -20.83 10.73 -5.42
N SER A 189 -19.53 10.42 -5.47
CA SER A 189 -18.59 11.07 -6.41
C SER A 189 -18.75 10.58 -7.85
N MET A 190 -19.29 9.37 -8.05
CA MET A 190 -19.61 8.86 -9.39
C MET A 190 -21.09 9.02 -9.76
N ILE A 191 -21.88 9.86 -9.06
CA ILE A 191 -23.30 9.97 -9.38
C ILE A 191 -23.55 10.48 -10.81
N ASP A 192 -22.69 11.36 -11.31
CA ASP A 192 -22.78 11.90 -12.67
C ASP A 192 -22.46 10.82 -13.73
N TRP A 193 -21.85 9.70 -13.30
CA TRP A 193 -21.54 8.56 -14.14
C TRP A 193 -22.70 7.56 -14.27
N ALA A 194 -23.76 7.71 -13.45
CA ALA A 194 -24.92 6.83 -13.44
C ALA A 194 -25.52 6.59 -14.84
N GLN A 195 -25.63 7.66 -15.61
CA GLN A 195 -26.22 7.70 -16.96
C GLN A 195 -25.44 6.90 -18.02
N TYR A 196 -24.17 6.60 -17.76
CA TYR A 196 -23.32 5.88 -18.71
C TYR A 196 -23.28 4.38 -18.46
N GLY A 197 -23.94 3.88 -17.42
CA GLY A 197 -23.91 2.46 -17.10
C GLY A 197 -24.86 1.62 -17.96
N TYR A 198 -24.53 0.34 -18.10
CA TYR A 198 -25.27 -0.60 -18.94
C TYR A 198 -25.16 -2.03 -18.41
N VAL A 199 -26.17 -2.85 -18.71
CA VAL A 199 -26.13 -4.29 -18.48
C VAL A 199 -25.31 -4.93 -19.59
N VAL A 200 -24.40 -5.83 -19.24
CA VAL A 200 -23.60 -6.56 -20.22
C VAL A 200 -23.53 -8.05 -19.89
N VAL A 201 -23.71 -8.86 -20.94
CA VAL A 201 -23.39 -10.29 -20.93
C VAL A 201 -22.04 -10.48 -21.61
N TYR A 202 -21.13 -11.17 -20.93
CA TYR A 202 -19.88 -11.63 -21.50
C TYR A 202 -19.99 -13.14 -21.79
N GLU A 203 -19.72 -13.54 -23.02
CA GLU A 203 -19.63 -14.94 -23.47
C GLU A 203 -18.21 -15.22 -24.00
N PRO A 204 -17.21 -15.35 -23.10
CA PRO A 204 -15.82 -15.57 -23.49
C PRO A 204 -15.58 -16.99 -24.00
N ASP A 205 -14.63 -17.14 -24.93
CA ASP A 205 -14.18 -18.45 -25.43
C ASP A 205 -13.54 -19.32 -24.32
N GLN A 206 -13.08 -18.70 -23.23
CA GLN A 206 -12.48 -19.34 -22.06
C GLN A 206 -13.13 -18.82 -20.76
N GLY A 207 -13.52 -19.75 -19.88
CA GLY A 207 -14.28 -19.45 -18.67
C GLY A 207 -15.80 -19.60 -18.87
N PHE A 208 -16.56 -19.06 -17.92
CA PHE A 208 -18.01 -19.12 -17.86
C PHE A 208 -18.63 -17.81 -18.33
N PRO A 209 -19.67 -17.87 -19.17
CA PRO A 209 -20.49 -16.70 -19.47
C PRO A 209 -21.16 -16.13 -18.22
N PHE A 210 -21.26 -14.81 -18.15
CA PHE A 210 -21.81 -14.13 -16.99
C PHE A 210 -22.47 -12.79 -17.37
N ILE A 211 -23.33 -12.31 -16.47
CA ILE A 211 -24.05 -11.02 -16.60
C ILE A 211 -23.64 -10.08 -15.48
N THR A 212 -23.52 -8.79 -15.81
CA THR A 212 -23.19 -7.70 -14.87
C THR A 212 -23.82 -6.38 -15.31
N TYR A 213 -23.81 -5.39 -14.42
CA TYR A 213 -23.99 -3.98 -14.76
C TYR A 213 -22.65 -3.27 -14.60
N THR A 214 -22.19 -2.57 -15.64
CA THR A 214 -20.88 -1.92 -15.66
C THR A 214 -20.96 -0.50 -16.22
N TYR A 215 -19.84 0.21 -16.21
CA TYR A 215 -19.68 1.57 -16.73
C TYR A 215 -18.65 1.57 -17.88
N PRO A 216 -18.58 2.63 -18.71
CA PRO A 216 -17.61 2.67 -19.79
C PRO A 216 -16.18 2.56 -19.25
N THR A 217 -15.28 2.02 -20.07
CA THR A 217 -13.85 1.80 -19.75
C THR A 217 -13.54 0.74 -18.68
N TYR A 218 -14.55 0.11 -18.08
CA TYR A 218 -14.37 -0.98 -17.11
C TYR A 218 -14.39 -2.36 -17.79
N VAL A 219 -13.26 -3.08 -17.68
CA VAL A 219 -13.12 -4.50 -18.05
C VAL A 219 -13.35 -5.40 -16.83
N GLY A 220 -12.91 -4.93 -15.65
CA GLY A 220 -13.26 -5.56 -14.38
C GLY A 220 -14.75 -5.39 -14.02
N VAL A 221 -15.21 -6.05 -12.95
CA VAL A 221 -16.60 -5.98 -12.50
C VAL A 221 -16.68 -5.65 -11.01
N MET A 222 -17.79 -5.03 -10.61
CA MET A 222 -18.08 -4.76 -9.20
C MET A 222 -19.07 -5.77 -8.62
N GLN A 223 -20.03 -6.24 -9.43
CA GLN A 223 -21.01 -7.26 -9.11
C GLN A 223 -21.28 -8.07 -10.37
N ALA A 224 -21.49 -9.37 -10.27
CA ALA A 224 -21.75 -10.22 -11.43
C ALA A 224 -22.30 -11.58 -11.03
N MET A 225 -22.91 -12.27 -11.98
CA MET A 225 -23.39 -13.64 -11.81
C MET A 225 -23.11 -14.47 -13.06
N ASN A 226 -22.50 -15.65 -12.89
CA ASN A 226 -22.21 -16.56 -13.99
C ASN A 226 -23.27 -17.65 -14.18
N ASN A 227 -23.19 -18.36 -15.30
CA ASN A 227 -24.08 -19.46 -15.61
C ASN A 227 -23.85 -20.74 -14.78
N GLN A 228 -22.85 -20.75 -13.88
CA GLN A 228 -22.58 -21.83 -12.93
C GLN A 228 -23.25 -21.60 -11.56
N GLY A 229 -23.95 -20.48 -11.37
CA GLY A 229 -24.63 -20.17 -10.12
C GLY A 229 -23.79 -19.38 -9.12
N ILE A 230 -22.59 -18.93 -9.51
CA ILE A 230 -21.74 -18.06 -8.69
C ILE A 230 -22.16 -16.61 -8.88
N THR A 231 -22.51 -15.94 -7.78
CA THR A 231 -22.79 -14.51 -7.73
C THR A 231 -21.83 -13.82 -6.77
N ILE A 232 -21.34 -12.65 -7.18
CA ILE A 232 -20.36 -11.87 -6.42
C ILE A 232 -20.80 -10.42 -6.25
N SER A 233 -20.40 -9.84 -5.13
CA SER A 233 -20.42 -8.39 -4.86
C SER A 233 -19.28 -8.00 -3.92
N MET A 234 -19.13 -6.70 -3.67
CA MET A 234 -18.11 -6.18 -2.76
C MET A 234 -18.59 -4.99 -1.95
N ASN A 235 -18.02 -4.82 -0.76
CA ASN A 235 -18.21 -3.64 0.09
C ASN A 235 -16.85 -3.20 0.65
N TYR A 236 -16.57 -1.91 0.67
CA TYR A 236 -15.26 -1.40 1.11
C TYR A 236 -15.11 -1.51 2.62
N SER A 237 -13.93 -1.80 3.13
CA SER A 237 -13.65 -1.77 4.57
C SER A 237 -12.28 -1.16 4.77
N LEU A 238 -12.26 0.16 5.04
CA LEU A 238 -11.02 0.93 5.10
C LEU A 238 -10.09 0.34 6.16
N VAL A 239 -8.81 0.31 5.83
CA VAL A 239 -7.72 -0.08 6.72
C VAL A 239 -6.68 1.04 6.70
N ASP A 240 -5.76 1.02 7.66
CA ASP A 240 -4.62 1.94 7.65
C ASP A 240 -3.89 1.88 6.29
N GLN A 241 -3.44 3.02 5.79
CA GLN A 241 -2.66 3.11 4.55
C GLN A 241 -1.45 2.18 4.56
N ALA A 242 -0.83 1.94 5.72
CA ALA A 242 0.29 1.01 5.85
C ALA A 242 -0.08 -0.46 5.54
N ALA A 243 -1.37 -0.80 5.59
CA ALA A 243 -1.91 -2.12 5.26
C ALA A 243 -2.36 -2.26 3.80
N ASN A 244 -2.36 -1.17 3.02
CA ASN A 244 -2.68 -1.18 1.59
C ASN A 244 -1.41 -1.38 0.73
N SER A 245 -1.57 -1.94 -0.46
CA SER A 245 -0.48 -2.11 -1.43
C SER A 245 -0.99 -2.13 -2.86
N LEU A 246 -0.45 -1.31 -3.75
CA LEU A 246 -0.79 -1.37 -5.18
C LEU A 246 -0.04 -2.47 -5.95
N ASP A 247 0.84 -3.21 -5.27
CA ASP A 247 1.50 -4.39 -5.82
C ASP A 247 0.64 -5.63 -5.64
N GLY A 248 -0.57 -5.57 -6.17
CA GLY A 248 -1.57 -6.63 -6.14
C GLY A 248 -2.55 -6.47 -7.30
N MET A 249 -3.38 -7.48 -7.51
CA MET A 249 -4.42 -7.45 -8.52
C MET A 249 -5.52 -6.49 -8.08
N ALA A 250 -5.82 -5.52 -8.94
CA ALA A 250 -6.88 -4.56 -8.67
C ALA A 250 -8.21 -5.29 -8.49
N MET A 251 -9.01 -4.79 -7.56
CA MET A 251 -10.12 -5.57 -7.03
C MET A 251 -11.18 -5.91 -8.09
N MET A 252 -11.47 -4.97 -8.99
CA MET A 252 -12.44 -5.21 -10.06
C MET A 252 -11.99 -6.32 -11.01
N PHE A 253 -10.69 -6.47 -11.25
CA PHE A 253 -10.17 -7.61 -12.00
C PHE A 253 -10.28 -8.90 -11.19
N LEU A 254 -10.02 -8.86 -9.87
CA LEU A 254 -10.14 -10.04 -9.02
C LEU A 254 -11.58 -10.57 -9.04
N LEU A 255 -12.57 -9.69 -8.89
CA LEU A 255 -13.99 -10.06 -9.02
C LEU A 255 -14.31 -10.61 -10.41
N ARG A 256 -13.77 -10.00 -11.47
CA ARG A 256 -13.94 -10.50 -12.85
C ARG A 256 -13.36 -11.92 -13.00
N GLN A 257 -12.20 -12.18 -12.40
CA GLN A 257 -11.57 -13.50 -12.41
C GLN A 257 -12.42 -14.53 -11.67
N ILE A 258 -12.99 -14.19 -10.51
CA ILE A 258 -13.89 -15.09 -9.77
C ILE A 258 -15.08 -15.46 -10.64
N VAL A 259 -15.84 -14.49 -11.14
CA VAL A 259 -17.09 -14.79 -11.87
C VAL A 259 -16.84 -15.50 -13.20
N GLN A 260 -15.73 -15.20 -13.89
CA GLN A 260 -15.41 -15.84 -15.16
C GLN A 260 -14.83 -17.25 -14.99
N TYR A 261 -14.15 -17.58 -13.89
CA TYR A 261 -13.41 -18.85 -13.78
C TYR A 261 -13.84 -19.77 -12.63
N ALA A 262 -14.58 -19.29 -11.62
CA ALA A 262 -15.08 -20.14 -10.56
C ALA A 262 -16.41 -20.81 -10.95
N SER A 263 -16.47 -22.13 -10.78
CA SER A 263 -17.70 -22.90 -10.87
C SER A 263 -18.30 -23.19 -9.49
N THR A 264 -17.51 -23.14 -8.41
CA THR A 264 -17.96 -23.44 -7.05
C THR A 264 -17.52 -22.38 -6.05
N LEU A 265 -18.18 -22.33 -4.89
CA LEU A 265 -17.82 -21.43 -3.80
C LEU A 265 -16.37 -21.60 -3.32
N ASP A 266 -15.89 -22.84 -3.23
CA ASP A 266 -14.51 -23.13 -2.80
C ASP A 266 -13.47 -22.65 -3.83
N GLU A 267 -13.73 -22.84 -5.13
CA GLU A 267 -12.88 -22.30 -6.19
C GLU A 267 -12.83 -20.77 -6.14
N ALA A 268 -13.96 -20.13 -5.89
CA ALA A 268 -14.05 -18.68 -5.75
C ALA A 268 -13.25 -18.16 -4.54
N VAL A 269 -13.33 -18.84 -3.40
CA VAL A 269 -12.53 -18.55 -2.20
C VAL A 269 -11.04 -18.70 -2.49
N GLU A 270 -10.62 -19.80 -3.12
CA GLU A 270 -9.20 -20.02 -3.40
C GLU A 270 -8.62 -19.03 -4.43
N ILE A 271 -9.42 -18.53 -5.39
CA ILE A 271 -9.00 -17.41 -6.25
C ILE A 271 -8.67 -16.17 -5.41
N VAL A 272 -9.50 -15.81 -4.43
CA VAL A 272 -9.25 -14.65 -3.56
C VAL A 272 -8.03 -14.86 -2.66
N LEU A 273 -7.87 -16.07 -2.10
CA LEU A 273 -6.79 -16.38 -1.17
C LEU A 273 -5.43 -16.59 -1.84
N GLY A 274 -5.42 -17.03 -3.10
CA GLY A 274 -4.22 -17.24 -3.92
C GLY A 274 -3.74 -15.99 -4.67
N THR A 275 -4.49 -14.88 -4.62
CA THR A 275 -4.17 -13.66 -5.36
C THR A 275 -3.64 -12.56 -4.43
N PRO A 276 -2.52 -11.87 -4.77
CA PRO A 276 -2.10 -10.68 -4.05
C PRO A 276 -3.15 -9.57 -4.20
N ARG A 277 -3.71 -9.09 -3.08
CA ARG A 277 -4.78 -8.08 -3.05
C ARG A 277 -4.24 -6.68 -2.80
N THR A 278 -5.08 -5.66 -2.94
CA THR A 278 -4.64 -4.26 -2.90
C THR A 278 -5.04 -3.48 -1.64
N PHE A 279 -6.29 -3.59 -1.19
CA PHE A 279 -6.82 -2.83 -0.05
C PHE A 279 -7.94 -3.59 0.68
N GLY A 280 -8.47 -2.97 1.75
CA GLY A 280 -9.48 -3.54 2.64
C GLY A 280 -10.92 -3.61 2.10
N MET A 281 -11.54 -4.80 2.14
CA MET A 281 -12.91 -5.06 1.69
C MET A 281 -13.61 -6.28 2.29
N ASN A 282 -14.93 -6.31 2.16
CA ASN A 282 -15.79 -7.48 2.26
C ASN A 282 -16.20 -7.95 0.85
N ILE A 283 -15.66 -9.07 0.38
CA ILE A 283 -16.08 -9.72 -0.88
C ILE A 283 -17.18 -10.74 -0.54
N VAL A 284 -18.38 -10.57 -1.10
CA VAL A 284 -19.50 -11.48 -0.86
C VAL A 284 -19.65 -12.40 -2.05
N ILE A 285 -19.66 -13.71 -1.79
CA ILE A 285 -19.75 -14.75 -2.81
C ILE A 285 -20.85 -15.72 -2.39
N SER A 286 -21.71 -16.09 -3.34
CA SER A 286 -22.77 -17.07 -3.14
C SER A 286 -22.80 -18.08 -4.26
N ASP A 287 -23.17 -19.32 -3.96
CA ASP A 287 -23.30 -20.43 -4.91
C ASP A 287 -24.72 -20.99 -4.82
N SER A 288 -25.47 -21.00 -5.92
CA SER A 288 -26.83 -21.55 -5.95
C SER A 288 -26.90 -23.07 -6.13
N LYS A 289 -25.83 -23.72 -6.60
CA LYS A 289 -25.82 -25.19 -6.79
C LYS A 289 -25.73 -25.91 -5.46
N ILE A 290 -24.94 -25.35 -4.54
CA ILE A 290 -24.91 -25.72 -3.14
C ILE A 290 -25.28 -24.43 -2.41
N PRO A 291 -26.58 -24.16 -2.17
CA PRO A 291 -27.04 -22.91 -1.56
C PRO A 291 -26.26 -22.61 -0.28
N ASP A 292 -25.27 -21.73 -0.43
CA ASP A 292 -24.35 -21.28 0.61
C ASP A 292 -23.72 -19.96 0.15
N ALA A 293 -23.19 -19.20 1.10
CA ALA A 293 -22.52 -17.94 0.84
C ALA A 293 -21.44 -17.65 1.87
N VAL A 294 -20.43 -16.91 1.44
CA VAL A 294 -19.35 -16.42 2.30
C VAL A 294 -19.09 -14.94 2.09
N VAL A 295 -18.68 -14.27 3.17
CA VAL A 295 -17.97 -12.98 3.11
C VAL A 295 -16.50 -13.26 3.37
N LEU A 296 -15.64 -12.93 2.41
CA LEU A 296 -14.22 -12.80 2.65
C LEU A 296 -13.92 -11.37 3.07
N GLU A 297 -13.65 -11.19 4.36
CA GLU A 297 -13.16 -9.95 4.93
C GLU A 297 -11.65 -9.92 4.69
N VAL A 298 -11.15 -9.06 3.81
CA VAL A 298 -9.77 -9.07 3.33
C VAL A 298 -9.15 -7.69 3.42
N ASP A 299 -7.84 -7.63 3.64
CA ASP A 299 -7.04 -6.50 3.17
C ASP A 299 -5.99 -7.00 2.17
N ALA A 300 -4.98 -6.19 1.85
CA ALA A 300 -3.90 -6.61 0.96
C ALA A 300 -3.26 -7.95 1.39
N ASN A 301 -3.22 -8.23 2.69
CA ASN A 301 -2.35 -9.24 3.29
C ASN A 301 -3.09 -10.29 4.11
N ARG A 302 -4.13 -9.87 4.81
CA ARG A 302 -4.87 -10.64 5.82
C ARG A 302 -6.26 -10.96 5.30
N PHE A 303 -6.89 -11.95 5.91
CA PHE A 303 -8.27 -12.28 5.61
C PHE A 303 -8.96 -12.95 6.79
N ALA A 304 -10.29 -12.99 6.74
CA ALA A 304 -11.15 -13.88 7.50
C ALA A 304 -12.33 -14.31 6.62
N ILE A 305 -12.88 -15.50 6.88
CA ILE A 305 -14.02 -16.03 6.14
C ILE A 305 -15.19 -16.14 7.10
N ARG A 306 -16.29 -15.45 6.78
CA ARG A 306 -17.57 -15.59 7.48
C ARG A 306 -18.55 -16.32 6.59
N LYS A 307 -19.13 -17.40 7.11
CA LYS A 307 -20.14 -18.20 6.40
C LYS A 307 -21.55 -17.67 6.68
N ALA A 308 -22.48 -18.03 5.82
CA ALA A 308 -23.90 -17.75 6.03
C ALA A 308 -24.40 -18.51 7.28
N GLU A 309 -25.30 -17.88 8.03
CA GLU A 309 -25.96 -18.47 9.20
C GLU A 309 -27.46 -18.53 8.96
N GLU A 310 -28.08 -19.70 9.18
CA GLU A 310 -29.51 -19.92 8.97
C GLU A 310 -30.02 -19.48 7.58
N GLY A 311 -29.18 -19.57 6.54
CA GLY A 311 -29.51 -19.15 5.18
C GLY A 311 -29.44 -17.65 4.92
N LEU A 312 -28.84 -16.87 5.82
CA LEU A 312 -28.65 -15.42 5.69
C LEU A 312 -27.17 -15.03 5.77
N LEU A 313 -26.78 -14.06 4.96
CA LEU A 313 -25.47 -13.43 5.01
C LEU A 313 -25.59 -11.95 4.63
N THR A 314 -25.04 -11.06 5.45
CA THR A 314 -25.02 -9.63 5.17
C THR A 314 -23.59 -9.09 5.20
N ALA A 315 -23.34 -8.03 4.46
CA ALA A 315 -22.10 -7.27 4.56
C ALA A 315 -22.36 -5.79 4.27
N THR A 316 -21.89 -4.92 5.16
CA THR A 316 -21.77 -3.48 4.93
C THR A 316 -20.29 -3.12 4.84
N ASN A 317 -19.93 -1.86 5.05
CA ASN A 317 -18.54 -1.39 5.03
C ASN A 317 -17.80 -1.64 6.36
N ARG A 318 -18.02 -2.81 6.97
CA ARG A 318 -17.49 -3.16 8.29
C ARG A 318 -17.06 -4.63 8.35
N TYR A 319 -15.90 -4.89 8.93
CA TYR A 319 -15.48 -6.22 9.32
C TYR A 319 -16.26 -6.69 10.55
N HIS A 320 -16.69 -7.95 10.54
CA HIS A 320 -17.37 -8.59 11.67
C HIS A 320 -16.49 -9.64 12.36
N SER A 321 -15.52 -10.22 11.67
CA SER A 321 -14.58 -11.15 12.30
C SER A 321 -13.78 -10.44 13.38
N GLU A 322 -13.53 -11.14 14.49
CA GLU A 322 -12.70 -10.61 15.59
C GLU A 322 -11.30 -10.24 15.09
N TYR A 323 -10.72 -11.09 14.24
CA TYR A 323 -9.38 -10.90 13.70
C TYR A 323 -9.27 -9.70 12.75
N MET A 324 -10.24 -9.43 11.87
CA MET A 324 -10.13 -8.30 10.93
C MET A 324 -10.58 -6.97 11.55
N ARG A 325 -11.50 -6.97 12.52
CA ARG A 325 -12.00 -5.73 13.17
C ARG A 325 -10.92 -4.85 13.75
N GLN A 326 -9.89 -5.44 14.37
CA GLN A 326 -8.74 -4.70 14.93
C GLN A 326 -7.91 -3.93 13.90
N PHE A 327 -8.10 -4.18 12.61
CA PHE A 327 -7.35 -3.54 11.53
C PHE A 327 -8.16 -2.55 10.71
N GLN A 328 -9.46 -2.43 11.01
CA GLN A 328 -10.33 -1.50 10.31
C GLN A 328 -10.05 -0.06 10.78
N ALA A 329 -9.90 0.85 9.83
CA ALA A 329 -9.86 2.28 10.06
C ALA A 329 -11.27 2.87 10.09
N SER A 330 -11.43 3.98 10.81
CA SER A 330 -12.66 4.78 10.78
C SER A 330 -12.85 5.40 9.39
N GLY A 331 -14.10 5.61 8.98
CA GLY A 331 -14.37 6.37 7.75
C GLY A 331 -15.72 6.16 7.09
N TRP A 332 -16.54 5.20 7.55
CA TRP A 332 -17.87 4.97 6.97
C TRP A 332 -18.97 5.24 7.99
N LEU A 333 -19.64 6.38 7.84
CA LEU A 333 -20.83 6.71 8.62
C LEU A 333 -21.93 5.64 8.42
N ALA A 334 -22.71 5.39 9.47
CA ALA A 334 -23.91 4.56 9.43
C ALA A 334 -23.74 3.07 9.05
N SER A 335 -22.53 2.53 8.86
CA SER A 335 -22.35 1.09 8.54
C SER A 335 -22.93 0.18 9.62
N GLU A 336 -22.70 0.50 10.89
CA GLU A 336 -23.31 -0.24 12.00
C GLU A 336 -24.84 -0.09 12.05
N ARG A 337 -25.38 1.11 11.74
CA ARG A 337 -26.83 1.31 11.65
C ARG A 337 -27.43 0.44 10.53
N ARG A 338 -26.77 0.39 9.37
CA ARG A 338 -27.18 -0.47 8.25
C ARG A 338 -27.14 -1.94 8.66
N ASP A 339 -26.10 -2.40 9.36
CA ASP A 339 -26.05 -3.78 9.90
C ASP A 339 -27.25 -4.08 10.80
N GLN A 340 -27.56 -3.19 11.74
CA GLN A 340 -28.71 -3.34 12.64
C GLN A 340 -30.03 -3.35 11.88
N ARG A 341 -30.16 -2.51 10.85
CA ARG A 341 -31.37 -2.42 10.03
C ARG A 341 -31.57 -3.66 9.19
N LEU A 342 -30.51 -4.16 8.55
CA LEU A 342 -30.49 -5.42 7.81
C LEU A 342 -30.94 -6.58 8.70
N ALA A 343 -30.34 -6.72 9.88
CA ALA A 343 -30.70 -7.78 10.83
C ALA A 343 -32.18 -7.71 11.24
N LYS A 344 -32.67 -6.51 11.56
CA LYS A 344 -34.07 -6.30 11.95
C LYS A 344 -35.05 -6.59 10.81
N PHE A 345 -34.75 -6.14 9.59
CA PHE A 345 -35.61 -6.39 8.44
C PHE A 345 -35.66 -7.88 8.11
N LEU A 346 -34.50 -8.53 7.98
CA LEU A 346 -34.39 -9.95 7.66
C LEU A 346 -35.03 -10.83 8.73
N SER A 347 -34.90 -10.49 10.02
CA SER A 347 -35.59 -11.24 11.08
C SER A 347 -37.12 -11.17 10.96
N GLY A 348 -37.66 -10.06 10.45
CA GLY A 348 -39.10 -9.88 10.29
C GLY A 348 -39.67 -10.54 9.03
N GLN A 349 -38.80 -10.92 8.09
CA GLN A 349 -39.13 -11.54 6.80
C GLN A 349 -38.61 -12.98 6.68
N TYR A 350 -38.06 -13.54 7.76
CA TYR A 350 -37.43 -14.85 7.72
C TYR A 350 -38.43 -15.95 7.31
N GLY A 351 -38.13 -16.66 6.23
CA GLY A 351 -39.02 -17.66 5.63
C GLY A 351 -39.90 -17.12 4.52
N ASP A 352 -40.00 -15.81 4.38
CA ASP A 352 -40.85 -15.12 3.39
C ASP A 352 -40.02 -14.26 2.42
N VAL A 353 -38.69 -14.33 2.47
CA VAL A 353 -37.84 -13.52 1.57
C VAL A 353 -38.05 -13.93 0.10
N GLN A 354 -38.35 -12.93 -0.73
CA GLN A 354 -38.52 -12.99 -2.18
C GLN A 354 -37.80 -11.80 -2.83
N VAL A 355 -37.79 -11.71 -4.17
CA VAL A 355 -37.13 -10.63 -4.92
C VAL A 355 -37.71 -9.26 -4.53
N GLU A 356 -39.03 -9.16 -4.38
CA GLU A 356 -39.74 -7.96 -3.99
C GLU A 356 -39.33 -7.51 -2.57
N SER A 357 -39.23 -8.45 -1.63
CA SER A 357 -38.74 -8.16 -0.28
C SER A 357 -37.29 -7.68 -0.26
N MET A 358 -36.45 -8.17 -1.17
CA MET A 358 -35.07 -7.68 -1.34
C MET A 358 -35.05 -6.25 -1.90
N VAL A 359 -35.90 -5.93 -2.87
CA VAL A 359 -36.03 -4.56 -3.39
C VAL A 359 -36.49 -3.60 -2.29
N GLU A 360 -37.49 -3.98 -1.49
CA GLU A 360 -37.93 -3.17 -0.35
C GLU A 360 -36.83 -2.99 0.71
N LEU A 361 -35.98 -4.00 0.92
CA LEU A 361 -34.81 -3.88 1.78
C LEU A 361 -33.80 -2.86 1.23
N LEU A 362 -33.54 -2.87 -0.08
CA LEU A 362 -32.63 -1.91 -0.72
C LEU A 362 -33.16 -0.47 -0.70
N ARG A 363 -34.48 -0.29 -0.61
CA ARG A 363 -35.17 1.00 -0.46
C ARG A 363 -35.14 1.56 0.97
N ASP A 364 -34.75 0.76 1.95
CA ASP A 364 -34.91 1.11 3.35
C ASP A 364 -34.12 2.35 3.78
N ARG A 365 -34.85 3.33 4.31
CA ARG A 365 -34.37 4.60 4.88
C ARG A 365 -34.82 4.79 6.32
N GLY A 366 -34.96 3.68 7.06
CA GLY A 366 -35.61 3.66 8.37
C GLY A 366 -37.09 3.27 8.30
N ARG A 367 -37.68 2.93 9.45
CA ARG A 367 -39.09 2.51 9.53
C ARG A 367 -39.96 3.77 9.65
N PRO A 368 -41.10 3.88 8.94
CA PRO A 368 -42.04 4.97 9.15
C PRO A 368 -42.34 5.22 10.64
N GLY A 369 -42.23 6.47 11.07
CA GLY A 369 -42.37 6.90 12.47
C GLY A 369 -41.15 6.66 13.37
N SER A 370 -40.03 6.16 12.85
CA SER A 370 -38.76 6.09 13.59
C SER A 370 -38.01 7.42 13.51
N ALA A 371 -37.14 7.70 14.49
CA ALA A 371 -36.39 8.95 14.53
C ALA A 371 -35.48 9.12 13.30
N GLU A 372 -34.95 8.02 12.76
CA GLU A 372 -34.14 8.03 11.54
C GLU A 372 -34.96 8.41 10.30
N TYR A 373 -36.18 7.87 10.21
CA TYR A 373 -37.11 8.16 9.12
C TYR A 373 -37.53 9.63 9.18
N GLU A 374 -38.06 10.10 10.33
CA GLU A 374 -38.45 11.51 10.52
C GLU A 374 -37.26 12.48 10.41
N GLY A 375 -36.06 12.01 10.75
CA GLY A 375 -34.80 12.76 10.63
C GLY A 375 -34.23 12.82 9.21
N LEU A 376 -34.88 12.18 8.22
CA LEU A 376 -34.43 12.07 6.82
C LEU A 376 -32.98 11.56 6.71
N LEU A 377 -32.59 10.67 7.62
CA LEU A 377 -31.24 10.11 7.67
C LEU A 377 -31.01 9.10 6.55
N ASP A 378 -29.73 8.93 6.17
CA ASP A 378 -29.34 7.84 5.28
C ASP A 378 -29.53 6.47 5.99
N GLY A 379 -30.04 5.49 5.24
CA GLY A 379 -30.24 4.11 5.67
C GLY A 379 -29.47 3.12 4.80
N ILE A 380 -30.10 2.00 4.45
CA ILE A 380 -29.56 1.07 3.43
C ILE A 380 -29.61 1.76 2.06
N ASN A 381 -30.70 2.47 1.78
CA ASN A 381 -30.77 3.49 0.76
C ASN A 381 -30.15 4.78 1.30
N ASN A 382 -29.19 5.34 0.58
CA ASN A 382 -28.59 6.61 0.94
C ASN A 382 -28.47 7.53 -0.26
N SER A 383 -28.10 8.77 0.02
CA SER A 383 -28.06 9.84 -0.97
C SER A 383 -27.10 9.54 -2.14
N GLY A 384 -26.09 8.70 -1.92
CA GLY A 384 -25.11 8.28 -2.91
C GLY A 384 -25.41 6.96 -3.62
N THR A 385 -26.55 6.30 -3.38
CA THR A 385 -26.84 5.00 -4.03
C THR A 385 -26.97 5.15 -5.55
N LEU A 386 -25.94 4.64 -6.24
CA LEU A 386 -25.67 4.76 -7.67
C LEU A 386 -26.25 3.60 -8.47
N LEU A 387 -26.36 2.42 -7.87
CA LEU A 387 -26.88 1.21 -8.50
C LEU A 387 -27.50 0.32 -7.43
N SER A 388 -28.66 -0.25 -7.76
CA SER A 388 -29.30 -1.29 -6.96
C SER A 388 -29.56 -2.50 -7.83
N CYS A 389 -29.24 -3.68 -7.31
CA CYS A 389 -29.46 -4.91 -8.06
C CYS A 389 -29.84 -6.09 -7.17
N VAL A 390 -30.59 -7.02 -7.77
CA VAL A 390 -30.94 -8.32 -7.18
C VAL A 390 -30.63 -9.40 -8.21
N PHE A 391 -29.96 -10.46 -7.79
CA PHE A 391 -29.63 -11.62 -8.61
C PHE A 391 -30.43 -12.83 -8.12
N SER A 392 -31.02 -13.57 -9.07
CA SER A 392 -31.56 -14.92 -8.89
C SER A 392 -30.72 -15.89 -9.73
N PRO A 393 -29.63 -16.45 -9.18
CA PRO A 393 -28.72 -17.34 -9.91
C PRO A 393 -29.32 -18.66 -10.40
N GLU A 394 -30.33 -19.19 -9.72
CA GLU A 394 -31.07 -20.37 -10.21
C GLU A 394 -31.84 -20.07 -11.49
N GLU A 395 -32.48 -18.89 -11.56
CA GLU A 395 -33.24 -18.45 -12.73
C GLU A 395 -32.35 -17.73 -13.76
N GLN A 396 -31.10 -17.44 -13.39
CA GLN A 396 -30.15 -16.61 -14.12
C GLN A 396 -30.71 -15.24 -14.52
N ILE A 397 -31.42 -14.57 -13.58
CA ILE A 397 -32.00 -13.24 -13.77
C ILE A 397 -31.30 -12.20 -12.90
N LEU A 398 -31.01 -11.05 -13.49
CA LEU A 398 -30.53 -9.83 -12.85
C LEU A 398 -31.64 -8.77 -12.93
N TRP A 399 -32.08 -8.27 -11.78
CA TRP A 399 -32.85 -7.03 -11.67
C TRP A 399 -31.90 -5.87 -11.40
N VAL A 400 -32.01 -4.81 -12.17
CA VAL A 400 -31.18 -3.61 -12.03
C VAL A 400 -32.04 -2.36 -12.00
N SER A 401 -31.71 -1.45 -11.08
CA SER A 401 -32.25 -0.10 -11.04
C SER A 401 -31.13 0.93 -10.96
N VAL A 402 -31.34 2.08 -11.61
CA VAL A 402 -30.38 3.16 -11.78
C VAL A 402 -31.03 4.50 -11.44
N PRO A 403 -30.25 5.55 -11.06
CA PRO A 403 -30.78 6.89 -10.85
C PRO A 403 -31.45 7.46 -12.10
N GLY A 404 -32.55 8.19 -11.91
CA GLY A 404 -33.40 8.70 -12.99
C GLY A 404 -34.54 9.53 -12.41
N ASP A 405 -35.03 10.53 -13.14
CA ASP A 405 -36.14 11.43 -12.73
C ASP A 405 -35.99 12.04 -11.32
N GLY A 406 -34.74 12.37 -10.94
CA GLY A 406 -34.41 12.93 -9.62
C GLY A 406 -34.41 11.92 -8.47
N ARG A 407 -34.77 10.65 -8.72
CA ARG A 407 -34.75 9.54 -7.77
C ARG A 407 -33.37 8.87 -7.70
N GLY A 408 -33.07 8.30 -6.53
CA GLY A 408 -31.92 7.40 -6.36
C GLY A 408 -32.21 6.03 -6.98
N ALA A 409 -31.17 5.21 -7.16
CA ALA A 409 -31.32 3.89 -7.78
C ALA A 409 -32.38 3.00 -7.10
N PRO A 410 -32.46 2.88 -5.75
CA PRO A 410 -33.44 1.98 -5.13
C PRO A 410 -34.91 2.39 -5.36
N ASP A 411 -35.17 3.68 -5.58
CA ASP A 411 -36.54 4.21 -5.67
C ASP A 411 -37.12 4.21 -7.09
N ASN A 412 -36.33 3.78 -8.07
CA ASN A 412 -36.74 3.62 -9.46
C ASN A 412 -37.21 2.20 -9.78
N GLU A 413 -37.66 2.01 -11.02
CA GLU A 413 -38.07 0.71 -11.56
C GLU A 413 -36.86 -0.23 -11.67
N PHE A 414 -37.03 -1.46 -11.21
CA PHE A 414 -36.03 -2.52 -11.39
C PHE A 414 -36.34 -3.30 -12.67
N TYR A 415 -35.46 -3.17 -13.66
CA TYR A 415 -35.54 -3.84 -14.95
C TYR A 415 -34.93 -5.25 -14.88
N ALA A 416 -35.66 -6.26 -15.35
CA ALA A 416 -35.22 -7.66 -15.30
C ALA A 416 -34.54 -8.11 -16.61
N PHE A 417 -33.36 -8.73 -16.50
CA PHE A 417 -32.60 -9.30 -17.62
C PHE A 417 -32.19 -10.74 -17.34
N SER A 418 -32.34 -11.63 -18.33
CA SER A 418 -31.99 -13.05 -18.21
C SER A 418 -30.72 -13.39 -18.99
N LEU A 419 -29.71 -13.89 -18.29
CA LEU A 419 -28.48 -14.42 -18.88
C LEU A 419 -28.78 -15.65 -19.75
N ALA A 420 -29.61 -16.58 -19.27
CA ALA A 420 -29.98 -17.78 -20.02
C ALA A 420 -30.62 -17.46 -21.38
N ARG A 421 -31.53 -16.47 -21.42
CA ARG A 421 -32.18 -16.02 -22.68
C ARG A 421 -31.19 -15.33 -23.62
N ALA A 422 -30.31 -14.48 -23.09
CA ALA A 422 -29.25 -13.83 -23.87
C ALA A 422 -28.32 -14.85 -24.54
N LEU A 423 -27.89 -15.88 -23.80
CA LEU A 423 -27.05 -16.96 -24.32
C LEU A 423 -27.77 -17.85 -25.34
N ALA A 424 -29.09 -17.99 -25.23
CA ALA A 424 -29.92 -18.67 -26.22
C ALA A 424 -30.18 -17.82 -27.49
N GLY A 425 -29.75 -16.56 -27.51
CA GLY A 425 -30.00 -15.60 -28.60
C GLY A 425 -31.41 -15.00 -28.60
N GLU A 426 -32.18 -15.20 -27.53
CA GLU A 426 -33.50 -14.60 -27.31
C GLU A 426 -33.40 -13.17 -26.76
N ASP A 427 -34.52 -12.47 -26.64
CA ASP A 427 -34.57 -11.17 -25.97
C ASP A 427 -34.21 -11.31 -24.48
N ALA A 428 -33.13 -10.64 -24.08
CA ALA A 428 -32.63 -10.72 -22.70
C ALA A 428 -33.59 -10.06 -21.69
N ALA A 429 -34.30 -9.01 -22.09
CA ALA A 429 -35.23 -8.29 -21.23
C ALA A 429 -36.46 -9.15 -20.90
N VAL A 430 -36.86 -9.14 -19.62
CA VAL A 430 -38.01 -9.86 -19.08
C VAL A 430 -38.96 -8.87 -18.42
N PHE A 431 -39.50 -7.91 -19.18
CA PHE A 431 -40.31 -6.80 -18.67
C PHE A 431 -41.50 -7.22 -17.80
N SER A 432 -42.06 -8.41 -18.02
CA SER A 432 -43.13 -8.97 -17.18
C SER A 432 -42.71 -9.23 -15.72
N ARG A 433 -41.41 -9.16 -15.42
CA ARG A 433 -40.82 -9.34 -14.10
C ARG A 433 -40.20 -8.04 -13.56
N ASN A 434 -40.42 -6.91 -14.21
CA ASN A 434 -40.01 -5.63 -13.65
C ASN A 434 -40.69 -5.39 -12.30
N ILE A 435 -40.01 -4.67 -11.41
CA ILE A 435 -40.58 -4.24 -10.13
C ILE A 435 -40.74 -2.72 -10.18
N GLU A 436 -41.98 -2.28 -10.00
CA GLU A 436 -42.40 -0.89 -10.09
C GLU A 436 -41.61 0.03 -9.13
N PRO A 437 -41.42 1.32 -9.48
CA PRO A 437 -40.75 2.30 -8.62
C PRO A 437 -41.49 2.52 -7.29
N THR A 438 -40.79 3.10 -6.31
CA THR A 438 -41.41 3.43 -5.02
C THR A 438 -42.59 4.37 -5.23
N VAL A 439 -43.74 4.09 -4.59
CA VAL A 439 -44.91 4.98 -4.63
C VAL A 439 -44.54 6.34 -4.03
N GLU A 440 -44.92 7.41 -4.71
CA GLU A 440 -44.62 8.76 -4.24
C GLU A 440 -45.50 9.14 -3.06
N ASP A 441 -44.85 9.52 -1.95
CA ASP A 441 -45.48 10.09 -0.76
C ASP A 441 -44.72 11.35 -0.31
N ASP A 442 -45.32 12.10 0.61
CA ASP A 442 -44.75 13.38 1.10
C ASP A 442 -43.35 13.16 1.70
N HIS A 443 -43.12 12.03 2.38
CA HIS A 443 -41.83 11.76 3.01
C HIS A 443 -40.73 11.49 1.98
N LEU A 444 -41.00 10.66 0.97
CA LEU A 444 -40.10 10.40 -0.14
C LEU A 444 -39.78 11.70 -0.88
N ALA A 445 -40.77 12.55 -1.15
CA ALA A 445 -40.54 13.84 -1.81
C ALA A 445 -39.54 14.72 -1.04
N ASN A 446 -39.68 14.81 0.29
CA ASN A 446 -38.74 15.54 1.15
C ASN A 446 -37.36 14.87 1.23
N TRP A 447 -37.30 13.54 1.30
CA TRP A 447 -36.04 12.79 1.25
C TRP A 447 -35.27 13.04 -0.06
N LEU A 448 -35.98 13.10 -1.19
CA LEU A 448 -35.39 13.41 -2.49
C LEU A 448 -34.83 14.84 -2.56
N LEU A 449 -35.44 15.81 -1.86
CA LEU A 449 -34.88 17.16 -1.71
C LEU A 449 -33.59 17.14 -0.88
N VAL A 450 -33.55 16.41 0.24
CA VAL A 450 -32.31 16.23 1.03
C VAL A 450 -31.21 15.58 0.20
N ARG A 451 -31.55 14.57 -0.60
CA ARG A 451 -30.60 13.94 -1.52
C ARG A 451 -30.06 14.95 -2.53
N LYS A 452 -30.92 15.74 -3.20
CA LYS A 452 -30.48 16.80 -4.13
C LYS A 452 -29.57 17.81 -3.46
N ALA A 453 -29.89 18.21 -2.23
CA ALA A 453 -29.06 19.11 -1.43
C ALA A 453 -27.68 18.49 -1.13
N LYS A 454 -27.61 17.22 -0.72
CA LYS A 454 -26.33 16.52 -0.47
C LYS A 454 -25.47 16.41 -1.73
N LEU A 455 -26.09 16.13 -2.89
CA LEU A 455 -25.39 16.12 -4.18
C LEU A 455 -24.81 17.50 -4.51
N ALA A 456 -25.62 18.55 -4.39
CA ALA A 456 -25.18 19.94 -4.60
C ALA A 456 -24.02 20.31 -3.66
N PHE A 457 -24.10 19.93 -2.38
CA PHE A 457 -23.05 20.18 -1.40
C PHE A 457 -21.74 19.47 -1.77
N SER A 458 -21.81 18.21 -2.21
CA SER A 458 -20.63 17.44 -2.65
C SER A 458 -19.93 18.07 -3.85
N GLN A 459 -20.69 18.72 -4.73
CA GLN A 459 -20.21 19.45 -5.91
C GLN A 459 -19.85 20.93 -5.59
N ASN A 460 -19.80 21.31 -4.31
CA ASN A 460 -19.52 22.68 -3.86
C ASN A 460 -20.53 23.74 -4.38
N ARG A 461 -21.76 23.34 -4.72
CA ARG A 461 -22.89 24.23 -5.08
C ARG A 461 -23.69 24.59 -3.83
N LEU A 462 -23.15 25.50 -3.03
CA LEU A 462 -23.66 25.80 -1.68
C LEU A 462 -25.00 26.54 -1.69
N ASP A 463 -25.21 27.48 -2.61
CA ASP A 463 -26.50 28.19 -2.73
C ASP A 463 -27.63 27.22 -3.12
N ASP A 464 -27.39 26.39 -4.15
CA ASP A 464 -28.34 25.34 -4.57
C ASP A 464 -28.67 24.38 -3.41
N THR A 465 -27.69 24.08 -2.56
CA THR A 465 -27.89 23.22 -1.37
C THR A 465 -28.95 23.83 -0.46
N LEU A 466 -28.85 25.13 -0.15
CA LEU A 466 -29.84 25.82 0.70
C LEU A 466 -31.19 25.93 0.01
N ASP A 467 -31.23 26.25 -1.28
CA ASP A 467 -32.46 26.37 -2.06
C ASP A 467 -33.27 25.07 -2.08
N TYR A 468 -32.61 23.91 -2.19
CA TYR A 468 -33.29 22.62 -2.06
C TYR A 468 -33.80 22.38 -0.64
N LEU A 469 -33.02 22.76 0.38
CA LEU A 469 -33.42 22.55 1.77
C LEU A 469 -34.58 23.47 2.22
N ASP A 470 -34.76 24.61 1.59
CA ASP A 470 -35.84 25.56 1.87
C ASP A 470 -37.16 25.19 1.16
N GLN A 471 -37.12 24.23 0.22
CA GLN A 471 -38.31 23.66 -0.42
C GLN A 471 -38.98 22.55 0.40
N LEU A 472 -38.32 22.05 1.46
CA LEU A 472 -38.90 21.01 2.31
C LEU A 472 -40.15 21.52 3.05
N ASP A 473 -41.00 20.56 3.42
CA ASP A 473 -42.15 20.84 4.26
C ASP A 473 -41.71 21.49 5.59
N PRO A 474 -42.41 22.53 6.06
CA PRO A 474 -42.03 23.24 7.29
C PRO A 474 -41.90 22.32 8.52
N GLY A 475 -42.66 21.22 8.57
CA GLY A 475 -42.57 20.22 9.64
C GLY A 475 -41.28 19.42 9.65
N LEU A 476 -40.60 19.29 8.52
CA LEU A 476 -39.33 18.55 8.34
C LEU A 476 -38.10 19.48 8.25
N SER A 477 -38.30 20.79 8.36
CA SER A 477 -37.21 21.80 8.36
C SER A 477 -36.18 21.60 9.48
N HIS A 478 -36.54 20.89 10.54
CA HIS A 478 -35.69 20.55 11.67
C HIS A 478 -35.29 19.06 11.69
N ALA A 479 -35.53 18.33 10.60
CA ALA A 479 -35.03 16.97 10.44
C ALA A 479 -33.51 16.96 10.56
N GLU A 480 -32.96 15.93 11.22
CA GLU A 480 -31.57 15.92 11.66
C GLU A 480 -30.57 16.06 10.48
N ALA A 481 -30.82 15.37 9.36
CA ALA A 481 -30.01 15.49 8.15
C ALA A 481 -30.05 16.90 7.54
N VAL A 482 -31.20 17.58 7.61
CA VAL A 482 -31.39 18.94 7.09
C VAL A 482 -30.59 19.93 7.92
N VAL A 483 -30.69 19.84 9.24
CA VAL A 483 -29.97 20.71 10.17
C VAL A 483 -28.46 20.54 10.02
N ASN A 484 -27.98 19.30 9.92
CA ASN A 484 -26.55 19.01 9.69
C ASN A 484 -26.06 19.62 8.37
N LEU A 485 -26.80 19.43 7.28
CA LEU A 485 -26.40 19.94 5.98
C LEU A 485 -26.41 21.48 5.93
N LYS A 486 -27.40 22.14 6.56
CA LYS A 486 -27.40 23.62 6.70
C LYS A 486 -26.20 24.10 7.50
N ALA A 487 -25.88 23.45 8.62
CA ALA A 487 -24.74 23.82 9.46
C ALA A 487 -23.42 23.80 8.67
N HIS A 488 -23.16 22.72 7.95
CA HIS A 488 -21.97 22.57 7.11
C HIS A 488 -21.95 23.52 5.90
N THR A 489 -23.11 23.77 5.28
CA THR A 489 -23.21 24.68 4.14
C THR A 489 -22.86 26.11 4.56
N TYR A 490 -23.46 26.62 5.63
CA TYR A 490 -23.12 27.96 6.15
C TYR A 490 -21.67 28.03 6.64
N LEU A 491 -21.16 26.96 7.25
CA LEU A 491 -19.76 26.88 7.65
C LEU A 491 -18.85 27.06 6.42
N ARG A 492 -19.09 26.33 5.34
CA ARG A 492 -18.28 26.39 4.11
C ARG A 492 -18.42 27.71 3.35
N MET A 493 -19.57 28.39 3.48
CA MET A 493 -19.77 29.76 2.99
C MET A 493 -19.08 30.83 3.85
N GLY A 494 -18.55 30.47 5.04
CA GLY A 494 -17.94 31.40 5.99
C GLY A 494 -18.93 32.17 6.87
N ASP A 495 -20.24 31.85 6.82
CA ASP A 495 -21.26 32.42 7.70
C ASP A 495 -21.26 31.69 9.05
N GLN A 496 -20.33 32.10 9.92
CA GLN A 496 -20.19 31.52 11.26
C GLN A 496 -21.43 31.72 12.13
N GLY A 497 -22.22 32.77 11.91
CA GLY A 497 -23.40 33.08 12.70
C GLY A 497 -24.51 32.05 12.49
N GLN A 498 -24.83 31.77 11.22
CA GLN A 498 -25.79 30.73 10.88
C GLN A 498 -25.24 29.33 11.18
N ALA A 499 -23.96 29.06 10.88
CA ALA A 499 -23.34 27.78 11.19
C ALA A 499 -23.45 27.45 12.69
N LYS A 500 -23.08 28.39 13.58
CA LYS A 500 -23.22 28.25 15.03
C LYS A 500 -24.67 27.95 15.43
N ARG A 501 -25.65 28.64 14.84
CA ARG A 501 -27.07 28.41 15.12
C ARG A 501 -27.49 26.98 14.80
N TYR A 502 -27.16 26.46 13.61
CA TYR A 502 -27.59 25.11 13.22
C TYR A 502 -26.81 24.01 13.95
N PHE A 503 -25.51 24.19 14.22
CA PHE A 503 -24.80 23.25 15.08
C PHE A 503 -25.36 23.24 16.50
N GLN A 504 -25.79 24.39 17.04
CA GLN A 504 -26.42 24.44 18.37
C GLN A 504 -27.69 23.58 18.43
N ILE A 505 -28.51 23.60 17.38
CA ILE A 505 -29.72 22.76 17.29
C ILE A 505 -29.35 21.27 17.44
N LEU A 506 -28.28 20.81 16.78
CA LEU A 506 -27.81 19.42 16.88
C LEU A 506 -27.22 19.09 18.26
N ALA A 507 -26.47 20.02 18.84
CA ALA A 507 -25.86 19.86 20.16
C ALA A 507 -26.92 19.69 21.26
N ASP A 508 -28.02 20.45 21.16
CA ASP A 508 -29.12 20.48 22.11
C ASP A 508 -30.01 19.23 22.07
N VAL A 509 -29.91 18.39 21.03
CA VAL A 509 -30.67 17.13 20.94
C VAL A 509 -30.10 16.13 21.96
N PRO A 510 -30.84 15.75 23.02
CA PRO A 510 -30.27 14.89 24.08
C PRO A 510 -29.92 13.48 23.60
N ARG A 511 -30.67 12.97 22.61
CA ARG A 511 -30.46 11.68 21.93
C ARG A 511 -30.72 11.85 20.44
N ALA A 512 -29.67 12.17 19.70
CA ALA A 512 -29.70 12.23 18.24
C ALA A 512 -29.86 10.82 17.64
N ALA A 513 -30.56 10.72 16.50
CA ALA A 513 -30.67 9.47 15.75
C ALA A 513 -29.36 9.13 15.02
N GLU A 514 -28.54 10.13 14.72
CA GLU A 514 -27.12 10.00 14.37
C GLU A 514 -26.24 10.64 15.46
N PRO A 515 -25.79 9.85 16.46
CA PRO A 515 -24.91 10.35 17.52
C PRO A 515 -23.64 11.04 16.98
N PHE A 516 -23.14 10.63 15.81
CA PHE A 516 -22.01 11.29 15.16
C PHE A 516 -22.26 12.76 14.84
N TYR A 517 -23.46 13.13 14.35
CA TYR A 517 -23.80 14.53 14.06
C TYR A 517 -23.75 15.40 15.30
N ARG A 518 -24.12 14.85 16.47
CA ARG A 518 -24.02 15.55 17.75
C ARG A 518 -22.57 15.70 18.21
N LEU A 519 -21.76 14.64 18.11
CA LEU A 519 -20.32 14.69 18.41
C LEU A 519 -19.62 15.77 17.58
N GLU A 520 -19.83 15.74 16.26
CA GLU A 520 -19.28 16.71 15.33
C GLU A 520 -19.74 18.13 15.64
N ALA A 521 -21.05 18.33 15.83
CA ALA A 521 -21.61 19.64 16.14
C ALA A 521 -21.01 20.24 17.41
N LEU A 522 -20.91 19.47 18.49
CA LEU A 522 -20.32 19.91 19.75
C LEU A 522 -18.83 20.26 19.59
N ALA A 523 -18.06 19.45 18.87
CA ALA A 523 -16.64 19.72 18.64
C ALA A 523 -16.42 20.99 17.80
N ILE A 524 -17.20 21.19 16.72
CA ILE A 524 -17.12 22.38 15.88
C ILE A 524 -17.62 23.63 16.61
N LEU A 525 -18.72 23.54 17.38
CA LEU A 525 -19.20 24.63 18.23
C LEU A 525 -18.14 25.08 19.22
N GLY A 526 -17.42 24.14 19.84
CA GLY A 526 -16.31 24.46 20.71
C GLY A 526 -15.29 25.37 20.03
N SER A 527 -14.94 25.08 18.77
CA SER A 527 -14.02 25.92 18.00
C SER A 527 -14.63 27.26 17.56
N LEU A 528 -15.93 27.30 17.25
CA LEU A 528 -16.63 28.56 16.96
C LEU A 528 -16.74 29.46 18.20
N HIS A 529 -16.91 28.89 19.39
CA HIS A 529 -16.86 29.62 20.66
C HIS A 529 -15.45 30.13 20.97
N ASP A 530 -14.41 29.33 20.74
CA ASP A 530 -13.02 29.77 20.87
C ASP A 530 -12.70 30.93 19.90
N ASN A 531 -13.17 30.87 18.65
CA ASN A 531 -13.08 31.98 17.68
C ASN A 531 -13.76 33.27 18.19
N ALA A 532 -14.87 33.15 18.91
CA ALA A 532 -15.59 34.27 19.51
C ALA A 532 -14.98 34.77 20.84
N GLY A 533 -13.94 34.10 21.36
CA GLY A 533 -13.36 34.39 22.67
C GLY A 533 -14.20 33.90 23.85
N GLU A 534 -15.21 33.06 23.61
CA GLU A 534 -16.17 32.53 24.58
C GLU A 534 -15.67 31.21 25.21
N ARG A 535 -14.56 31.29 25.93
CA ARG A 535 -13.79 30.09 26.34
C ARG A 535 -14.56 29.11 27.23
N GLU A 536 -15.40 29.59 28.15
CA GLU A 536 -16.17 28.72 29.03
C GLU A 536 -17.17 27.87 28.24
N ALA A 537 -17.90 28.49 27.31
CA ALA A 537 -18.83 27.80 26.42
C ALA A 537 -18.11 26.82 25.48
N ALA A 538 -16.91 27.18 25.00
CA ALA A 538 -16.08 26.29 24.20
C ALA A 538 -15.73 25.00 24.96
N VAL A 539 -15.27 25.14 26.21
CA VAL A 539 -14.92 23.99 27.07
C VAL A 539 -16.14 23.12 27.35
N GLU A 540 -17.31 23.70 27.63
CA GLU A 540 -18.56 22.94 27.82
C GLU A 540 -18.92 22.11 26.57
N CYS A 541 -18.79 22.70 25.38
CA CYS A 541 -19.02 21.98 24.13
C CYS A 541 -18.04 20.82 23.95
N TYR A 542 -16.74 21.03 24.22
CA TYR A 542 -15.74 19.95 24.13
C TYR A 542 -15.96 18.84 25.18
N GLN A 543 -16.42 19.18 26.38
CA GLN A 543 -16.82 18.19 27.39
C GLN A 543 -18.00 17.37 26.87
N GLY A 544 -19.05 18.05 26.38
CA GLY A 544 -20.21 17.40 25.79
C GLY A 544 -19.82 16.48 24.64
N ALA A 545 -18.92 16.90 23.75
CA ALA A 545 -18.44 16.09 22.64
C ALA A 545 -17.82 14.75 23.12
N LEU A 546 -17.01 14.79 24.19
CA LEU A 546 -16.37 13.60 24.75
C LEU A 546 -17.34 12.68 25.50
N GLU A 547 -18.50 13.18 25.92
CA GLU A 547 -19.59 12.39 26.51
C GLU A 547 -20.46 11.70 25.46
N VAL A 548 -20.36 12.07 24.17
CA VAL A 548 -21.14 11.42 23.11
C VAL A 548 -20.56 10.04 22.77
N GLU A 549 -21.36 9.01 23.01
CA GLU A 549 -21.10 7.65 22.57
C GLU A 549 -21.44 7.49 21.07
N VAL A 550 -20.40 7.22 20.27
CA VAL A 550 -20.52 6.89 18.85
C VAL A 550 -19.86 5.54 18.59
N ALA A 551 -20.31 4.86 17.54
CA ALA A 551 -19.63 3.68 17.02
C ALA A 551 -18.17 4.00 16.68
N ASP A 552 -17.25 3.10 17.03
CA ASP A 552 -15.79 3.28 16.86
C ASP A 552 -15.32 3.52 15.41
N LEU A 553 -16.20 3.27 14.43
CA LEU A 553 -15.92 3.34 12.99
C LEU A 553 -16.75 4.40 12.24
N ALA A 554 -17.53 5.21 12.96
CA ALA A 554 -18.39 6.22 12.36
C ALA A 554 -17.57 7.40 11.82
N ASP A 555 -17.39 7.45 10.49
CA ASP A 555 -16.79 8.57 9.77
C ASP A 555 -15.47 9.05 10.44
N ASN A 556 -15.31 10.35 10.68
CA ASN A 556 -14.16 10.96 11.33
C ASN A 556 -14.33 11.13 12.86
N ALA A 557 -15.08 10.25 13.53
CA ALA A 557 -15.28 10.31 14.98
C ALA A 557 -13.97 10.42 15.81
N PRO A 558 -12.90 9.64 15.52
CA PRO A 558 -11.63 9.77 16.25
C PRO A 558 -11.02 11.17 16.15
N PHE A 559 -11.14 11.82 14.98
CA PHE A 559 -10.65 13.17 14.76
C PHE A 559 -11.40 14.17 15.65
N TYR A 560 -12.73 14.14 15.68
CA TYR A 560 -13.52 15.09 16.49
C TYR A 560 -13.34 14.87 18.00
N ARG A 561 -13.15 13.62 18.44
CA ARG A 561 -12.78 13.34 19.83
C ARG A 561 -11.40 13.92 20.16
N GLN A 562 -10.41 13.72 19.30
CA GLN A 562 -9.08 14.31 19.48
C GLN A 562 -9.13 15.83 19.47
N LEU A 563 -9.93 16.43 18.58
CA LEU A 563 -10.17 17.87 18.53
C LEU A 563 -10.71 18.38 19.87
N ALA A 564 -11.71 17.70 20.44
CA ALA A 564 -12.29 18.05 21.73
C ALA A 564 -11.29 17.87 22.90
N GLU A 565 -10.48 16.80 22.91
CA GLU A 565 -9.42 16.61 23.91
C GLU A 565 -8.37 17.73 23.89
N VAL A 566 -8.00 18.19 22.69
CA VAL A 566 -7.11 19.35 22.53
C VAL A 566 -7.82 20.62 22.99
N GLY A 567 -9.07 20.79 22.56
CA GLY A 567 -9.98 21.90 22.88
C GLY A 567 -10.21 22.08 24.38
N LEU A 568 -10.26 21.01 25.17
CA LEU A 568 -10.33 21.08 26.64
C LEU A 568 -9.12 21.78 27.27
N ARG A 569 -7.93 21.54 26.70
CA ARG A 569 -6.66 22.00 27.29
C ARG A 569 -6.28 23.40 26.84
N ARG A 570 -6.70 23.80 25.65
CA ARG A 570 -6.38 25.11 25.05
C ARG A 570 -7.40 25.49 23.96
N PRO A 571 -7.48 26.78 23.59
CA PRO A 571 -8.31 27.22 22.46
C PRO A 571 -7.92 26.52 21.16
N VAL A 572 -8.94 26.12 20.39
CA VAL A 572 -8.80 25.63 19.02
C VAL A 572 -9.63 26.53 18.12
N TYR A 573 -8.95 27.22 17.21
CA TYR A 573 -9.54 28.15 16.27
C TYR A 573 -9.83 27.47 14.94
N LEU A 574 -10.89 27.94 14.29
CA LEU A 574 -11.26 27.59 12.93
C LEU A 574 -10.80 28.71 11.99
N GLU A 575 -9.79 28.45 11.15
CA GLU A 575 -9.28 29.39 10.14
C GLU A 575 -9.83 29.04 8.76
N PHE A 576 -10.18 30.08 7.99
CA PHE A 576 -10.75 29.95 6.65
C PHE A 576 -9.72 30.35 5.61
N SER A 577 -9.53 29.52 4.58
CA SER A 577 -8.85 29.87 3.33
C SER A 577 -9.88 30.02 2.23
N GLU A 578 -9.53 30.65 1.10
CA GLU A 578 -10.44 31.04 0.01
C GLU A 578 -11.39 29.93 -0.50
N SER A 579 -11.10 28.65 -0.23
CA SER A 579 -11.97 27.52 -0.59
C SER A 579 -12.10 26.41 0.48
N SER A 580 -11.57 26.59 1.70
CA SER A 580 -11.59 25.53 2.73
C SER A 580 -11.47 26.10 4.15
N TYR A 581 -11.62 25.25 5.16
CA TYR A 581 -11.34 25.61 6.56
C TYR A 581 -10.43 24.56 7.21
N TYR A 582 -9.69 24.96 8.23
CA TYR A 582 -8.88 24.04 9.04
C TYR A 582 -8.85 24.45 10.52
N PHE A 583 -8.59 23.47 11.39
CA PHE A 583 -8.48 23.67 12.83
C PHE A 583 -7.03 23.96 13.23
N THR A 584 -6.82 24.89 14.15
CA THR A 584 -5.48 25.30 14.61
C THR A 584 -5.53 25.75 16.07
N THR A 585 -4.46 25.51 16.83
CA THR A 585 -4.35 25.99 18.23
C THR A 585 -3.82 27.42 18.34
N GLY A 586 -3.63 28.13 17.22
CA GLY A 586 -2.98 29.45 17.20
C GLY A 586 -1.49 29.40 17.54
N ASP A 587 -0.91 28.21 17.69
CA ASP A 587 0.53 28.01 17.84
C ASP A 587 1.20 28.65 16.60
N SER A 588 2.14 29.58 16.81
CA SER A 588 2.92 30.17 15.71
C SER A 588 3.56 29.06 14.89
N ALA A 589 3.81 29.29 13.60
CA ALA A 589 4.52 28.30 12.77
C ALA A 589 5.82 27.82 13.45
N LEU A 590 6.47 28.70 14.22
CA LEU A 590 7.64 28.40 15.05
C LEU A 590 7.32 27.50 16.26
N ALA A 591 6.20 27.72 16.97
CA ALA A 591 5.77 26.86 18.07
C ALA A 591 5.32 25.47 17.60
N ARG A 592 4.66 25.37 16.42
CA ARG A 592 4.36 24.09 15.75
C ARG A 592 5.63 23.36 15.33
N PHE A 593 6.59 24.08 14.76
CA PHE A 593 7.91 23.57 14.40
C PHE A 593 8.73 23.06 15.60
N LEU A 594 8.54 23.65 16.79
CA LEU A 594 9.22 23.20 18.01
C LEU A 594 8.48 22.06 18.74
N LYS A 595 7.22 21.78 18.38
CA LYS A 595 6.40 20.72 18.99
C LYS A 595 6.90 19.38 18.47
N ALA A 596 7.47 18.57 19.36
CA ALA A 596 7.95 17.25 19.02
C ALA A 596 6.83 16.38 18.43
N PRO A 597 7.08 15.63 17.33
CA PRO A 597 6.15 14.60 16.93
C PRO A 597 6.01 13.56 18.07
N GLN A 598 4.86 12.89 18.15
CA GLN A 598 4.74 11.76 19.06
C GLN A 598 5.38 10.53 18.43
N ALA A 599 6.15 9.79 19.23
CA ALA A 599 6.64 8.49 18.84
C ALA A 599 5.49 7.49 18.92
N ILE A 600 5.15 6.87 17.79
CA ILE A 600 4.13 5.81 17.75
C ILE A 600 4.77 4.50 18.26
N PRO A 601 4.18 3.83 19.26
CA PRO A 601 4.63 2.52 19.71
C PRO A 601 4.49 1.47 18.60
N ILE A 602 5.49 0.60 18.44
CA ILE A 602 5.46 -0.53 17.51
C ILE A 602 5.50 -1.82 18.33
N ASN A 603 4.39 -2.57 18.32
CA ASN A 603 4.20 -3.79 19.12
C ASN A 603 4.02 -5.06 18.25
N ASP A 604 4.77 -5.19 17.16
CA ASP A 604 4.66 -6.37 16.29
C ASP A 604 5.18 -7.68 16.92
N TRP A 605 5.96 -7.59 18.01
CA TRP A 605 6.63 -8.75 18.61
C TRP A 605 5.65 -9.75 19.24
N ASP A 606 4.55 -9.26 19.85
CA ASP A 606 3.60 -10.08 20.59
C ASP A 606 2.40 -10.57 19.77
N LEU A 607 2.14 -10.01 18.59
CA LEU A 607 0.90 -10.26 17.85
C LEU A 607 0.71 -11.74 17.44
N TYR A 608 1.80 -12.43 17.10
CA TYR A 608 1.74 -13.81 16.61
C TYR A 608 2.19 -14.86 17.61
N SER A 609 2.76 -14.45 18.75
CA SER A 609 3.22 -15.40 19.78
C SER A 609 2.06 -16.19 20.40
N GLN A 610 0.87 -15.59 20.44
CA GLN A 610 -0.37 -16.24 20.90
C GLN A 610 -0.80 -17.47 20.09
N TYR A 611 -0.34 -17.61 18.84
CA TYR A 611 -0.70 -18.75 17.98
C TYR A 611 0.28 -19.92 18.11
N HIS A 612 1.26 -19.84 19.03
CA HIS A 612 2.26 -20.89 19.24
C HIS A 612 1.61 -22.25 19.51
N GLY A 613 2.02 -23.27 18.75
CA GLY A 613 1.50 -24.63 18.87
C GLY A 613 0.26 -24.95 18.02
N MET A 614 -0.41 -23.95 17.42
CA MET A 614 -1.50 -24.19 16.47
C MET A 614 -1.00 -24.90 15.20
N LYS A 615 -1.85 -25.68 14.53
CA LYS A 615 -1.45 -26.39 13.30
C LYS A 615 -1.35 -25.41 12.13
N ILE A 616 -0.24 -25.41 11.40
CA ILE A 616 -0.15 -24.68 10.13
C ILE A 616 -1.04 -25.39 9.12
N ALA A 617 -2.12 -24.76 8.67
CA ALA A 617 -3.01 -25.30 7.66
C ALA A 617 -2.39 -25.13 6.27
N ASN A 618 -2.06 -23.89 5.88
CA ASN A 618 -1.42 -23.59 4.61
C ASN A 618 -0.25 -22.60 4.76
N VAL A 619 0.72 -22.68 3.85
CA VAL A 619 1.74 -21.63 3.64
C VAL A 619 1.52 -21.00 2.28
N ARG A 620 0.82 -19.86 2.25
CA ARG A 620 0.40 -19.17 1.03
C ARG A 620 1.47 -18.18 0.57
N LEU A 621 2.04 -18.40 -0.61
CA LEU A 621 2.98 -17.46 -1.25
C LEU A 621 2.20 -16.55 -2.21
N LEU A 622 2.32 -15.25 -2.03
CA LEU A 622 1.67 -14.24 -2.86
C LEU A 622 2.70 -13.30 -3.51
N GLY A 623 2.49 -12.90 -4.76
CA GLY A 623 3.33 -11.93 -5.47
C GLY A 623 4.60 -12.51 -6.13
N THR A 624 4.69 -13.84 -6.24
CA THR A 624 5.77 -14.56 -6.94
C THR A 624 5.58 -14.57 -8.46
N HIS A 625 5.77 -13.42 -9.12
CA HIS A 625 5.60 -13.31 -10.57
C HIS A 625 6.73 -13.97 -11.38
N ARG A 626 7.99 -13.80 -10.95
CA ARG A 626 9.18 -14.37 -11.60
C ARG A 626 9.93 -15.33 -10.68
N THR A 627 9.85 -15.11 -9.38
CA THR A 627 10.54 -15.85 -8.34
C THR A 627 10.00 -17.28 -8.27
N ASN A 628 10.90 -18.25 -8.23
CA ASN A 628 10.53 -19.63 -8.08
C ASN A 628 10.04 -19.91 -6.65
N GLU A 629 8.76 -20.25 -6.52
CA GLU A 629 8.11 -20.57 -5.24
C GLU A 629 8.80 -21.71 -4.49
N GLY A 630 9.27 -22.74 -5.19
CA GLY A 630 10.00 -23.85 -4.56
C GLY A 630 11.29 -23.42 -3.86
N ILE A 631 11.97 -22.38 -4.37
CA ILE A 631 13.14 -21.78 -3.71
C ILE A 631 12.71 -21.01 -2.46
N VAL A 632 11.62 -20.22 -2.54
CA VAL A 632 11.06 -19.49 -1.40
C VAL A 632 10.66 -20.45 -0.29
N SER A 633 9.88 -21.49 -0.59
CA SER A 633 9.45 -22.51 0.37
C SER A 633 10.63 -23.20 1.05
N ARG A 634 11.68 -23.54 0.28
CA ARG A 634 12.93 -24.10 0.83
C ARG A 634 13.63 -23.16 1.81
N ILE A 635 13.60 -21.86 1.53
CA ILE A 635 14.20 -20.85 2.42
C ILE A 635 13.33 -20.63 3.65
N LEU A 636 12.00 -20.68 3.54
CA LEU A 636 11.08 -20.53 4.67
C LEU A 636 11.22 -21.66 5.69
N GLN A 637 11.34 -22.91 5.24
CA GLN A 637 11.33 -24.10 6.11
C GLN A 637 10.11 -24.12 7.07
N LEU A 638 8.94 -23.73 6.55
CA LEU A 638 7.66 -23.84 7.23
C LEU A 638 6.87 -24.92 6.51
N GLU A 639 6.44 -25.95 7.24
CA GLU A 639 5.78 -27.12 6.68
C GLU A 639 4.30 -27.12 7.07
N GLU A 640 3.43 -27.33 6.09
CA GLU A 640 2.01 -27.53 6.32
C GLU A 640 1.77 -28.78 7.17
N GLY A 641 0.81 -28.69 8.08
CA GLY A 641 0.52 -29.71 9.09
C GLY A 641 1.43 -29.71 10.32
N SER A 642 2.55 -28.97 10.31
CA SER A 642 3.43 -28.83 11.48
C SER A 642 2.90 -27.81 12.49
N PRO A 643 3.29 -27.87 13.78
CA PRO A 643 2.90 -26.85 14.76
C PRO A 643 3.62 -25.52 14.47
N PHE A 644 2.88 -24.43 14.57
CA PHE A 644 3.39 -23.07 14.43
C PHE A 644 4.39 -22.75 15.54
N ASP A 645 5.60 -22.39 15.14
CA ASP A 645 6.67 -21.92 16.02
C ASP A 645 7.10 -20.50 15.62
N TYR A 646 6.89 -19.56 16.52
CA TYR A 646 7.22 -18.15 16.31
C TYR A 646 8.71 -17.92 16.00
N SER A 647 9.62 -18.66 16.64
CA SER A 647 11.06 -18.50 16.41
C SER A 647 11.46 -18.95 15.00
N ARG A 648 10.86 -20.04 14.50
CA ARG A 648 11.02 -20.51 13.11
C ARG A 648 10.42 -19.53 12.11
N PHE A 649 9.23 -19.00 12.39
CA PHE A 649 8.57 -17.97 11.58
C PHE A 649 9.44 -16.70 11.46
N ALA A 650 9.96 -16.18 12.58
CA ALA A 650 10.86 -15.03 12.59
C ALA A 650 12.18 -15.32 11.87
N ALA A 651 12.75 -16.52 12.04
CA ALA A 651 13.96 -16.94 11.31
C ALA A 651 13.70 -17.07 9.79
N ALA A 652 12.54 -17.55 9.38
CA ALA A 652 12.12 -17.64 7.97
C ALA A 652 12.09 -16.25 7.31
N ARG A 653 11.42 -15.29 7.96
CA ARG A 653 11.40 -13.88 7.51
C ARG A 653 12.81 -13.31 7.35
N ARG A 654 13.67 -13.49 8.36
CA ARG A 654 15.04 -12.95 8.33
C ARG A 654 15.92 -13.58 7.25
N ARG A 655 15.74 -14.87 6.93
CA ARG A 655 16.49 -15.53 5.85
C ARG A 655 16.15 -14.96 4.48
N LEU A 656 14.86 -14.72 4.20
CA LEU A 656 14.43 -14.08 2.95
C LEU A 656 14.95 -12.64 2.85
N HIS A 657 14.78 -11.84 3.91
CA HIS A 657 15.29 -10.46 3.97
C HIS A 657 16.80 -10.38 3.76
N ALA A 658 17.57 -11.29 4.36
CA ALA A 658 19.03 -11.30 4.27
C ALA A 658 19.58 -11.56 2.86
N LEU A 659 18.77 -12.06 1.92
CA LEU A 659 19.18 -12.20 0.51
C LEU A 659 19.23 -10.85 -0.21
N GLY A 660 18.45 -9.85 0.24
CA GLY A 660 18.38 -8.53 -0.39
C GLY A 660 18.05 -8.57 -1.88
N ALA A 661 17.25 -9.56 -2.31
CA ALA A 661 16.90 -9.81 -3.71
C ALA A 661 15.47 -9.38 -4.07
N LEU A 662 14.67 -9.01 -3.06
CA LEU A 662 13.26 -8.65 -3.16
C LEU A 662 13.08 -7.24 -2.61
N ASP A 663 12.12 -6.50 -3.15
CA ASP A 663 11.80 -5.13 -2.68
C ASP A 663 11.18 -5.19 -1.28
N GLN A 664 10.15 -6.03 -1.11
CA GLN A 664 9.51 -6.24 0.18
C GLN A 664 9.19 -7.72 0.41
N VAL A 665 9.28 -8.14 1.68
CA VAL A 665 8.84 -9.45 2.15
C VAL A 665 8.07 -9.24 3.45
N GLN A 666 6.77 -9.52 3.41
CA GLN A 666 5.88 -9.43 4.54
C GLN A 666 5.33 -10.82 4.86
N MET A 667 5.17 -11.12 6.15
CA MET A 667 4.66 -12.41 6.61
C MET A 667 3.60 -12.19 7.69
N TYR A 668 2.47 -12.85 7.53
CA TYR A 668 1.30 -12.73 8.39
C TYR A 668 0.84 -14.11 8.84
N VAL A 669 0.30 -14.17 10.06
CA VAL A 669 -0.36 -15.37 10.59
C VAL A 669 -1.84 -15.06 10.69
N VAL A 670 -2.65 -15.85 9.99
CA VAL A 670 -4.10 -15.70 9.90
C VAL A 670 -4.75 -16.90 10.60
N PRO A 671 -5.52 -16.71 11.68
CA PRO A 671 -6.21 -17.81 12.34
C PRO A 671 -7.31 -18.40 11.46
N ILE A 672 -7.36 -19.72 11.35
CA ILE A 672 -8.37 -20.49 10.61
C ILE A 672 -9.07 -21.42 11.59
N GLY A 673 -10.19 -20.95 12.16
CA GLY A 673 -10.87 -21.64 13.26
C GLY A 673 -10.06 -21.59 14.57
N GLU A 674 -10.32 -22.53 15.48
CA GLU A 674 -9.77 -22.47 16.85
C GLU A 674 -8.34 -23.02 16.99
N ASN A 675 -7.92 -23.94 16.12
CA ASN A 675 -6.70 -24.73 16.31
C ASN A 675 -5.74 -24.74 15.11
N ALA A 676 -5.98 -23.89 14.11
CA ALA A 676 -5.15 -23.82 12.92
C ALA A 676 -4.88 -22.39 12.47
N VAL A 677 -3.78 -22.21 11.74
CA VAL A 677 -3.36 -20.93 11.17
C VAL A 677 -2.90 -21.10 9.73
N ASP A 678 -3.21 -20.13 8.88
CA ASP A 678 -2.56 -19.93 7.60
C ASP A 678 -1.40 -18.96 7.77
N ILE A 679 -0.28 -19.25 7.10
CA ILE A 679 0.86 -18.35 7.00
C ILE A 679 0.83 -17.72 5.62
N VAL A 680 0.61 -16.41 5.56
CA VAL A 680 0.63 -15.65 4.30
C VAL A 680 1.99 -14.98 4.16
N VAL A 681 2.70 -15.29 3.08
CA VAL A 681 4.00 -14.69 2.73
C VAL A 681 3.81 -13.86 1.47
N ARG A 682 3.77 -12.55 1.64
CA ARG A 682 3.67 -11.60 0.53
C ARG A 682 5.06 -11.15 0.10
N ILE A 683 5.34 -11.36 -1.18
CA ILE A 683 6.60 -10.99 -1.83
C ILE A 683 6.33 -9.89 -2.84
N SER A 684 7.05 -8.79 -2.73
CA SER A 684 7.15 -7.76 -3.78
C SER A 684 8.50 -7.88 -4.46
N GLU A 685 8.48 -8.24 -5.74
CA GLU A 685 9.69 -8.33 -6.55
C GLU A 685 10.14 -6.94 -7.03
N GLY A 686 11.45 -6.74 -7.17
CA GLY A 686 12.01 -5.58 -7.87
C GLY A 686 11.95 -5.70 -9.39
N PHE A 687 12.54 -4.72 -10.08
CA PHE A 687 12.51 -4.59 -11.54
C PHE A 687 13.85 -4.92 -12.20
N GLY A 688 14.58 -5.89 -11.65
CA GLY A 688 15.89 -6.31 -12.14
C GLY A 688 17.00 -5.36 -11.69
N PHE A 689 17.15 -4.17 -12.28
CA PHE A 689 18.26 -3.26 -11.94
C PHE A 689 18.03 -2.41 -10.68
N TYR A 690 16.79 -2.34 -10.20
CA TYR A 690 16.42 -1.65 -8.99
C TYR A 690 15.33 -2.44 -8.26
N LEU A 691 15.34 -2.36 -6.93
CA LEU A 691 14.24 -2.83 -6.09
C LEU A 691 13.20 -1.72 -5.98
N ASP A 692 13.65 -0.52 -5.62
CA ASP A 692 12.89 0.71 -5.58
C ASP A 692 13.58 1.80 -6.43
N PRO A 693 12.86 2.53 -7.30
CA PRO A 693 13.45 3.52 -8.19
C PRO A 693 13.94 4.77 -7.44
N VAL A 694 13.34 5.12 -6.30
CA VAL A 694 13.79 6.24 -5.46
C VAL A 694 15.13 5.86 -4.82
N GLN A 695 15.21 4.69 -4.21
CA GLN A 695 16.45 4.15 -3.66
C GLN A 695 17.53 4.05 -4.74
N PHE A 696 17.20 3.61 -5.95
CA PHE A 696 18.14 3.58 -7.08
C PHE A 696 18.70 4.97 -7.40
N VAL A 697 17.86 6.01 -7.47
CA VAL A 697 18.31 7.39 -7.69
C VAL A 697 19.21 7.87 -6.55
N VAL A 698 18.84 7.59 -5.30
CA VAL A 698 19.63 7.93 -4.10
C VAL A 698 21.01 7.28 -4.15
N GLU A 699 21.05 5.95 -4.32
CA GLU A 699 22.28 5.16 -4.34
C GLU A 699 23.21 5.59 -5.48
N ASN A 700 22.69 5.79 -6.69
CA ASN A 700 23.50 6.22 -7.83
C ASN A 700 24.03 7.65 -7.65
N SER A 701 23.23 8.56 -7.07
CA SER A 701 23.68 9.93 -6.77
C SER A 701 24.81 9.94 -5.74
N LEU A 702 24.68 9.14 -4.67
CA LEU A 702 25.71 8.95 -3.65
C LEU A 702 26.97 8.32 -4.23
N ASN A 703 26.83 7.23 -5.00
CA ASN A 703 27.95 6.58 -5.68
C ASN A 703 28.70 7.59 -6.57
N LEU A 704 28.00 8.38 -7.39
CA LEU A 704 28.62 9.37 -8.27
C LEU A 704 29.34 10.47 -7.49
N SER A 705 28.77 10.95 -6.37
CA SER A 705 29.44 11.91 -5.48
C SER A 705 30.74 11.38 -4.89
N GLN A 706 30.82 10.06 -4.68
CA GLN A 706 32.00 9.34 -4.22
C GLN A 706 32.88 8.87 -5.38
N GLN A 707 32.66 9.40 -6.59
CA GLN A 707 33.36 9.01 -7.81
C GLN A 707 33.32 7.49 -8.02
N THR A 708 32.17 6.87 -7.81
CA THR A 708 31.94 5.43 -7.96
C THR A 708 30.74 5.19 -8.86
N ILE A 709 30.82 4.17 -9.71
CA ILE A 709 29.66 3.63 -10.43
C ILE A 709 29.48 2.20 -9.95
N ALA A 710 28.29 1.86 -9.47
CA ALA A 710 27.93 0.52 -9.07
C ALA A 710 26.59 0.14 -9.71
N MET A 711 26.49 -1.11 -10.16
CA MET A 711 25.28 -1.66 -10.72
C MET A 711 25.02 -3.03 -10.11
N ARG A 712 23.74 -3.35 -9.92
CA ARG A 712 23.29 -4.64 -9.43
C ARG A 712 22.07 -5.07 -10.22
N TYR A 713 22.00 -6.35 -10.53
CA TYR A 713 20.81 -7.02 -11.05
C TYR A 713 20.31 -7.99 -9.99
N TYR A 714 19.10 -7.74 -9.51
CA TYR A 714 18.42 -8.47 -8.45
C TYR A 714 17.61 -9.64 -9.03
N ASN A 715 17.52 -10.74 -8.26
CA ASN A 715 16.66 -11.89 -8.55
C ASN A 715 16.81 -12.47 -9.98
N VAL A 716 18.05 -12.77 -10.38
CA VAL A 716 18.40 -13.35 -11.68
C VAL A 716 17.58 -14.61 -11.93
N ALA A 717 16.80 -14.60 -13.01
CA ALA A 717 15.95 -15.72 -13.44
C ALA A 717 15.03 -16.29 -12.33
N GLY A 718 14.61 -15.46 -11.37
CA GLY A 718 13.72 -15.90 -10.29
C GLY A 718 14.38 -16.77 -9.23
N THR A 719 15.72 -16.79 -9.15
CA THR A 719 16.48 -17.68 -8.26
C THR A 719 16.80 -17.07 -6.90
N LEU A 720 16.36 -15.83 -6.65
CA LEU A 720 16.81 -14.97 -5.55
C LEU A 720 18.32 -14.71 -5.52
N ALA A 721 19.02 -15.01 -6.62
CA ALA A 721 20.41 -14.64 -6.80
C ALA A 721 20.52 -13.20 -7.32
N SER A 722 21.40 -12.40 -6.72
CA SER A 722 21.68 -11.03 -7.12
C SER A 722 23.15 -10.91 -7.51
N ILE A 723 23.41 -10.39 -8.70
CA ILE A 723 24.77 -10.16 -9.21
C ILE A 723 25.02 -8.66 -9.30
N GLY A 724 26.22 -8.21 -8.96
CA GLY A 724 26.57 -6.82 -9.18
C GLY A 724 28.06 -6.57 -9.20
N GLY A 725 28.41 -5.34 -9.53
CA GLY A 725 29.78 -4.90 -9.58
C GLY A 725 29.88 -3.39 -9.51
N GLY A 726 31.08 -2.92 -9.19
CA GLY A 726 31.35 -1.50 -9.05
C GLY A 726 32.76 -1.13 -9.45
N TYR A 727 32.92 0.14 -9.82
CA TYR A 727 34.18 0.74 -10.20
C TYR A 727 34.29 2.13 -9.54
N SER A 728 35.34 2.34 -8.76
CA SER A 728 35.68 3.67 -8.24
C SER A 728 36.77 4.34 -9.09
N PHE A 729 36.54 5.61 -9.38
CA PHE A 729 37.49 6.52 -10.00
C PHE A 729 38.36 7.19 -8.92
N GLY A 730 39.54 7.70 -9.31
CA GLY A 730 40.47 8.37 -8.40
C GLY A 730 41.79 7.60 -8.18
N PRO A 731 42.63 8.04 -7.22
CA PRO A 731 43.94 7.44 -6.93
C PRO A 731 43.84 6.04 -6.32
N SER A 732 42.83 5.82 -5.49
CA SER A 732 42.54 4.53 -4.86
C SER A 732 41.46 3.76 -5.63
N ARG A 733 41.79 3.36 -6.86
CA ARG A 733 40.87 2.65 -7.77
C ARG A 733 40.44 1.32 -7.15
N SER A 734 39.14 1.03 -7.16
CA SER A 734 38.58 -0.23 -6.69
C SER A 734 37.67 -0.82 -7.76
N ARG A 735 37.79 -2.13 -7.98
CA ARG A 735 36.92 -2.94 -8.83
C ARG A 735 36.28 -4.00 -7.96
N THR A 736 34.96 -4.06 -7.94
CA THR A 736 34.23 -5.04 -7.13
C THR A 736 33.30 -5.85 -8.02
N ALA A 737 33.16 -7.12 -7.69
CA ALA A 737 32.14 -8.01 -8.21
C ALA A 737 31.58 -8.82 -7.04
N PHE A 738 30.27 -9.02 -6.99
CA PHE A 738 29.66 -9.85 -5.96
C PHE A 738 28.47 -10.62 -6.53
N LEU A 739 28.22 -11.77 -5.93
CA LEU A 739 27.08 -12.64 -6.19
C LEU A 739 26.50 -13.06 -4.84
N THR A 740 25.26 -12.65 -4.58
CA THR A 740 24.49 -13.08 -3.41
C THR A 740 23.47 -14.11 -3.88
N PHE A 741 23.33 -15.24 -3.17
CA PHE A 741 22.45 -16.34 -3.58
C PHE A 741 22.06 -17.21 -2.36
N PRO A 742 20.95 -17.96 -2.44
CA PRO A 742 20.60 -18.93 -1.42
C PRO A 742 21.38 -20.25 -1.61
N LEU A 743 22.34 -20.53 -0.72
CA LEU A 743 22.95 -21.86 -0.61
C LEU A 743 22.07 -22.72 0.32
N PHE A 744 21.29 -23.63 -0.25
CA PHE A 744 20.19 -24.32 0.46
C PHE A 744 19.14 -23.32 0.99
N SER A 745 19.09 -23.10 2.30
CA SER A 745 18.25 -22.09 2.97
C SER A 745 19.06 -20.92 3.55
N TRP A 746 20.38 -20.90 3.32
CA TRP A 746 21.28 -19.90 3.89
C TRP A 746 21.61 -18.79 2.90
N PRO A 747 21.43 -17.51 3.28
CA PRO A 747 21.88 -16.40 2.45
C PRO A 747 23.41 -16.42 2.40
N SER A 748 23.94 -16.49 1.19
CA SER A 748 25.38 -16.62 0.93
C SER A 748 25.82 -15.56 -0.06
N THR A 749 27.04 -15.04 0.11
CA THR A 749 27.62 -14.02 -0.77
C THR A 749 29.04 -14.40 -1.13
N ILE A 750 29.34 -14.37 -2.43
CA ILE A 750 30.70 -14.37 -2.95
C ILE A 750 31.05 -12.94 -3.35
N ARG A 751 32.21 -12.45 -2.95
CA ARG A 751 32.71 -11.12 -3.30
C ARG A 751 34.15 -11.21 -3.76
N TYR A 752 34.44 -10.59 -4.89
CA TYR A 752 35.78 -10.30 -5.38
C TYR A 752 36.00 -8.78 -5.41
N GLN A 753 37.14 -8.33 -4.90
CA GLN A 753 37.52 -6.92 -4.89
C GLN A 753 39.00 -6.76 -5.23
N SER A 754 39.32 -5.88 -6.17
CA SER A 754 40.68 -5.51 -6.56
C SER A 754 40.83 -4.02 -6.34
N GLN A 755 41.74 -3.62 -5.46
CA GLN A 755 41.89 -2.22 -5.07
C GLN A 755 43.36 -1.78 -5.04
N ALA A 756 43.64 -0.62 -5.61
CA ALA A 756 44.89 0.10 -5.38
C ALA A 756 44.70 0.94 -4.10
N VAL A 757 45.48 0.65 -3.07
CA VAL A 757 45.44 1.35 -1.78
C VAL A 757 46.61 2.30 -1.72
N HIS A 758 46.33 3.60 -1.59
CA HIS A 758 47.33 4.61 -1.28
C HIS A 758 47.09 5.11 0.14
N GLY A 759 48.01 4.83 1.05
CA GLY A 759 47.91 5.17 2.46
C GLY A 759 48.99 6.15 2.88
N LYS A 760 48.59 7.30 3.42
CA LYS A 760 49.50 8.21 4.13
C LYS A 760 49.27 8.06 5.63
N VAL A 761 50.28 7.58 6.34
CA VAL A 761 50.24 7.47 7.80
C VAL A 761 50.49 8.88 8.36
N ARG A 762 49.45 9.48 8.92
CA ARG A 762 49.50 10.87 9.41
C ARG A 762 49.69 10.97 10.92
N TRP A 763 49.75 9.83 11.61
CA TRP A 763 49.75 9.77 13.05
C TRP A 763 50.43 8.49 13.54
N GLY A 764 51.05 8.55 14.72
CA GLY A 764 51.67 7.41 15.37
C GLY A 764 53.16 7.20 15.08
N MET A 765 53.71 6.05 15.48
CA MET A 765 55.14 5.70 15.30
C MET A 765 55.61 5.83 13.85
N HIS A 766 54.71 5.61 12.88
CA HIS A 766 55.03 5.72 11.45
C HIS A 766 54.49 6.98 10.77
N ALA A 767 54.14 8.02 11.53
CA ALA A 767 53.67 9.29 10.99
C ALA A 767 54.67 9.90 9.98
N GLY A 768 54.17 10.31 8.82
CA GLY A 768 54.96 10.85 7.71
C GLY A 768 55.32 9.82 6.64
N SER A 769 55.16 8.53 6.91
CA SER A 769 55.36 7.47 5.91
C SER A 769 54.16 7.34 4.97
N GLU A 770 54.44 7.03 3.71
CA GLU A 770 53.45 6.75 2.67
C GLU A 770 53.69 5.35 2.09
N TYR A 771 52.62 4.64 1.75
CA TYR A 771 52.69 3.35 1.08
C TYR A 771 51.62 3.24 0.00
N SER A 772 51.94 2.49 -1.06
CA SER A 772 50.99 2.07 -2.08
C SER A 772 51.06 0.56 -2.27
N LEU A 773 49.89 -0.09 -2.34
CA LEU A 773 49.79 -1.53 -2.61
C LEU A 773 48.56 -1.84 -3.46
N GLU A 774 48.65 -2.89 -4.26
CA GLU A 774 47.51 -3.54 -4.89
C GLU A 774 47.01 -4.69 -4.01
N ARG A 775 45.72 -4.68 -3.65
CA ARG A 775 45.09 -5.76 -2.89
C ARG A 775 43.99 -6.42 -3.70
N LYS A 776 44.01 -7.75 -3.75
CA LYS A 776 42.98 -8.60 -4.36
C LYS A 776 42.37 -9.48 -3.29
N ASP A 777 41.08 -9.29 -3.03
CA ASP A 777 40.30 -9.98 -2.03
C ASP A 777 39.23 -10.84 -2.71
N ALA A 778 39.15 -12.12 -2.34
CA ALA A 778 38.06 -13.02 -2.70
C ALA A 778 37.47 -13.58 -1.41
N SER A 779 36.17 -13.47 -1.20
CA SER A 779 35.52 -13.94 0.03
C SER A 779 34.21 -14.65 -0.26
N PHE A 780 33.92 -15.67 0.54
CA PHE A 780 32.64 -16.31 0.68
C PHE A 780 32.14 -16.05 2.10
N SER A 781 30.93 -15.52 2.24
CA SER A 781 30.29 -15.31 3.53
C SER A 781 28.86 -15.81 3.55
N SER A 782 28.41 -16.29 4.70
CA SER A 782 27.01 -16.66 4.92
C SER A 782 26.57 -16.23 6.31
N SER A 783 25.34 -15.73 6.43
CA SER A 783 24.75 -15.30 7.69
C SER A 783 23.53 -16.15 7.99
N ILE A 784 23.56 -16.94 9.06
CA ILE A 784 22.55 -17.93 9.40
C ILE A 784 21.73 -17.39 10.56
N PRO A 785 20.47 -16.97 10.36
CA PRO A 785 19.58 -16.60 11.45
C PRO A 785 19.21 -17.83 12.29
N ILE A 786 19.49 -17.81 13.60
CA ILE A 786 19.33 -18.95 14.52
C ILE A 786 18.16 -18.80 15.51
N GLY A 787 17.21 -17.90 15.23
CA GLY A 787 16.06 -17.66 16.12
C GLY A 787 15.25 -16.44 15.71
N ALA A 788 14.76 -15.68 16.68
CA ALA A 788 13.99 -14.46 16.42
C ALA A 788 14.89 -13.20 16.34
N HIS A 789 16.02 -13.21 17.06
CA HIS A 789 16.91 -12.05 17.23
C HIS A 789 18.38 -12.29 16.89
N SER A 790 18.81 -13.54 16.77
CA SER A 790 20.24 -13.88 16.70
C SER A 790 20.64 -14.49 15.36
N ALA A 791 21.86 -14.27 14.91
CA ALA A 791 22.42 -14.81 13.68
C ALA A 791 23.90 -15.15 13.85
N ILE A 792 24.38 -16.15 13.12
CA ILE A 792 25.79 -16.54 13.05
C ILE A 792 26.30 -16.30 11.63
N GLY A 793 27.28 -15.42 11.49
CA GLY A 793 28.03 -15.19 10.27
C GLY A 793 29.26 -16.10 10.19
N LEU A 794 29.47 -16.72 9.03
CA LEU A 794 30.68 -17.45 8.67
C LEU A 794 31.33 -16.74 7.49
N THR A 795 32.64 -16.55 7.51
CA THR A 795 33.40 -15.96 6.40
C THR A 795 34.67 -16.75 6.13
N LEU A 796 34.89 -17.06 4.85
CA LEU A 796 36.14 -17.58 4.31
C LEU A 796 36.67 -16.57 3.30
N GLY A 797 37.87 -16.06 3.53
CA GLY A 797 38.53 -15.07 2.68
C GLY A 797 39.87 -15.57 2.16
N TYR A 798 40.22 -15.14 0.96
CA TYR A 798 41.55 -15.19 0.40
C TYR A 798 41.93 -13.76 0.00
N SER A 799 43.13 -13.33 0.37
CA SER A 799 43.57 -11.97 0.12
C SER A 799 45.04 -11.92 -0.26
N GLN A 800 45.36 -11.27 -1.36
CA GLN A 800 46.71 -11.05 -1.84
C GLN A 800 47.04 -9.56 -1.77
N SER A 801 48.11 -9.22 -1.05
CA SER A 801 48.67 -7.87 -1.00
C SER A 801 50.00 -7.85 -1.78
N GLN A 802 50.11 -6.96 -2.75
CA GLN A 802 51.35 -6.70 -3.48
C GLN A 802 51.71 -5.22 -3.32
N VAL A 803 52.86 -4.95 -2.70
CA VAL A 803 53.31 -3.58 -2.43
C VAL A 803 53.98 -3.01 -3.67
N ASP A 804 53.55 -1.81 -4.07
CA ASP A 804 54.08 -1.11 -5.23
C ASP A 804 55.22 -0.16 -4.83
N SER A 805 55.02 0.61 -3.76
CA SER A 805 56.03 1.54 -3.25
C SER A 805 55.83 1.83 -1.77
N ILE A 806 56.94 2.07 -1.07
CA ILE A 806 56.95 2.55 0.31
C ILE A 806 57.89 3.75 0.35
N ALA A 807 57.36 4.90 0.71
CA ALA A 807 58.13 6.09 1.07
C ALA A 807 58.12 6.20 2.60
N ALA A 808 58.97 5.41 3.24
CA ALA A 808 59.07 5.37 4.70
C ALA A 808 60.10 6.39 5.20
N THR A 809 59.65 7.36 5.99
CA THR A 809 60.53 8.28 6.74
C THR A 809 60.85 7.74 8.15
N THR A 810 60.23 6.63 8.54
CA THR A 810 60.21 6.09 9.90
C THR A 810 60.51 4.59 9.99
N GLY A 811 60.99 3.96 8.91
CA GLY A 811 61.27 2.52 8.88
C GLY A 811 60.03 1.61 8.80
N LEU A 812 58.89 2.13 8.32
CA LEU A 812 57.67 1.36 8.10
C LEU A 812 57.90 0.22 7.10
N GLU A 813 57.60 -1.01 7.52
CA GLU A 813 57.57 -2.19 6.66
C GLU A 813 56.13 -2.62 6.39
N VAL A 814 55.79 -2.78 5.10
CA VAL A 814 54.52 -3.34 4.66
C VAL A 814 54.85 -4.57 3.81
N PRO A 815 54.53 -5.79 4.26
CA PRO A 815 54.89 -6.99 3.50
C PRO A 815 53.91 -7.23 2.35
N SER A 816 54.44 -7.72 1.23
CA SER A 816 53.62 -8.41 0.23
C SER A 816 53.35 -9.83 0.71
N GLY A 817 52.13 -10.33 0.58
CA GLY A 817 51.77 -11.64 1.10
C GLY A 817 50.38 -12.10 0.69
N ASP A 818 50.21 -13.42 0.70
CA ASP A 818 48.95 -14.10 0.42
C ASP A 818 48.40 -14.65 1.73
N TYR A 819 47.15 -14.31 2.06
CA TYR A 819 46.53 -14.67 3.33
C TYR A 819 45.20 -15.37 3.13
N VAL A 820 44.89 -16.32 4.01
CA VAL A 820 43.59 -16.95 4.14
C VAL A 820 42.96 -16.50 5.45
N THR A 821 41.69 -16.10 5.42
CA THR A 821 40.94 -15.67 6.60
C THR A 821 39.78 -16.63 6.85
N LEU A 822 39.65 -17.12 8.08
CA LEU A 822 38.46 -17.80 8.56
C LEU A 822 37.87 -16.97 9.71
N ALA A 823 36.61 -16.56 9.61
CA ALA A 823 35.95 -15.77 10.65
C ALA A 823 34.57 -16.30 11.00
N ILE A 824 34.24 -16.19 12.29
CA ILE A 824 32.91 -16.47 12.84
C ILE A 824 32.45 -15.24 13.61
N THR A 825 31.21 -14.82 13.36
CA THR A 825 30.60 -13.65 13.98
C THR A 825 29.23 -14.02 14.53
N ALA A 826 28.97 -13.79 15.81
CA ALA A 826 27.64 -13.88 16.39
C ALA A 826 27.03 -12.46 16.46
N ARG A 827 25.77 -12.33 16.05
CA ARG A 827 24.98 -11.10 16.21
C ARG A 827 23.69 -11.41 16.94
N THR A 828 23.26 -10.55 17.84
CA THR A 828 21.97 -10.62 18.52
C THR A 828 21.44 -9.20 18.77
N GLY A 829 20.13 -9.01 18.89
CA GLY A 829 19.58 -7.70 19.18
C GLY A 829 18.11 -7.71 19.56
N ILE A 830 17.71 -6.74 20.38
CA ILE A 830 16.34 -6.52 20.81
C ILE A 830 15.82 -5.31 20.02
N PRO A 831 14.80 -5.47 19.16
CA PRO A 831 14.23 -4.36 18.39
C PRO A 831 13.64 -3.33 19.34
N GLY A 832 13.66 -2.06 18.95
CA GLY A 832 13.01 -1.02 19.73
C GLY A 832 11.52 -0.97 19.47
N ASN A 833 10.83 -0.24 20.35
CA ASN A 833 9.38 -0.22 20.48
C ASN A 833 8.74 1.05 19.93
N THR A 834 9.46 1.88 19.17
CA THR A 834 8.90 3.10 18.58
C THR A 834 9.32 3.28 17.12
N THR A 835 8.54 4.07 16.38
CA THR A 835 8.84 4.51 15.01
C THR A 835 10.23 5.08 14.79
N TRP A 836 10.86 5.68 15.81
CA TRP A 836 12.21 6.25 15.71
C TRP A 836 13.33 5.33 16.20
N THR A 837 12.99 4.26 16.90
CA THR A 837 13.97 3.41 17.59
C THR A 837 13.89 1.95 17.19
N GLN A 838 13.30 1.61 16.04
CA GLN A 838 13.10 0.22 15.59
C GLN A 838 14.36 -0.66 15.69
N GLU A 839 15.55 -0.11 15.45
CA GLU A 839 16.83 -0.84 15.58
C GLU A 839 17.11 -1.35 17.00
N GLY A 840 16.64 -0.63 18.02
CA GLY A 840 16.77 -0.96 19.43
C GLY A 840 18.20 -1.22 19.87
N THR A 841 18.43 -2.35 20.54
CA THR A 841 19.74 -2.79 21.02
C THR A 841 20.32 -3.85 20.09
N SER A 842 21.58 -3.73 19.73
CA SER A 842 22.30 -4.76 18.96
C SER A 842 23.66 -5.04 19.57
N ILE A 843 24.07 -6.31 19.53
CA ILE A 843 25.39 -6.78 19.95
C ILE A 843 25.92 -7.70 18.86
N GLN A 844 27.15 -7.46 18.44
CA GLN A 844 27.89 -8.26 17.49
C GLN A 844 29.25 -8.57 18.09
N ALA A 845 29.68 -9.82 18.04
CA ALA A 845 31.01 -10.24 18.44
C ALA A 845 31.54 -11.23 17.43
N GLY A 846 32.81 -11.14 17.07
CA GLY A 846 33.42 -12.10 16.15
C GLY A 846 34.90 -12.28 16.36
N VAL A 847 35.37 -13.43 15.90
CA VAL A 847 36.77 -13.85 15.93
C VAL A 847 37.17 -14.24 14.52
N ALA A 848 38.36 -13.83 14.10
CA ALA A 848 38.94 -14.21 12.82
C ALA A 848 40.38 -14.69 12.98
N ILE A 849 40.72 -15.73 12.22
CA ILE A 849 42.08 -16.26 12.09
C ILE A 849 42.56 -15.89 10.69
N LEU A 850 43.69 -15.19 10.63
CA LEU A 850 44.40 -14.85 9.40
C LEU A 850 45.66 -15.71 9.34
N ALA A 851 45.84 -16.52 8.30
CA ALA A 851 47.03 -17.34 8.11
C ALA A 851 47.74 -16.98 6.80
N ASN A 852 49.08 -16.90 6.83
CA ASN A 852 49.88 -16.78 5.62
C ASN A 852 49.76 -18.09 4.81
N ARG A 853 49.52 -17.97 3.50
CA ARG A 853 49.37 -19.12 2.61
C ARG A 853 50.68 -19.88 2.38
N GLN A 854 51.82 -19.17 2.40
CA GLN A 854 53.14 -19.74 2.16
C GLN A 854 53.70 -20.43 3.40
N ASP A 855 53.31 -19.95 4.58
CA ASP A 855 53.62 -20.57 5.87
C ASP A 855 52.40 -20.49 6.82
N PHE A 856 51.62 -21.56 6.91
CA PHE A 856 50.46 -21.61 7.78
C PHE A 856 50.80 -21.53 9.29
N ALA A 857 52.07 -21.75 9.67
CA ALA A 857 52.51 -21.51 11.04
C ALA A 857 52.53 -20.01 11.39
N GLU A 858 52.67 -19.14 10.38
CA GLU A 858 52.48 -17.70 10.51
C GLU A 858 50.99 -17.38 10.42
N ASN A 859 50.32 -17.40 11.57
CA ASN A 859 48.91 -17.04 11.70
C ASN A 859 48.69 -16.04 12.84
N TYR A 860 47.58 -15.30 12.74
CA TYR A 860 47.22 -14.22 13.64
C TYR A 860 45.74 -14.28 13.98
N VAL A 861 45.43 -14.12 15.26
CA VAL A 861 44.05 -14.04 15.73
C VAL A 861 43.62 -12.58 15.88
N SER A 862 42.38 -12.29 15.51
CA SER A 862 41.73 -11.01 15.79
C SER A 862 40.33 -11.21 16.35
N CYS A 863 39.89 -10.27 17.19
CA CYS A 863 38.55 -10.25 17.74
C CYS A 863 37.95 -8.85 17.66
N HIS A 864 36.63 -8.80 17.54
CA HIS A 864 35.88 -7.54 17.58
C HIS A 864 34.57 -7.73 18.34
N VAL A 865 34.14 -6.68 19.03
CA VAL A 865 32.85 -6.56 19.68
C VAL A 865 32.28 -5.18 19.34
N ARG A 866 31.03 -5.15 18.88
CA ARG A 866 30.25 -3.95 18.61
C ARG A 866 28.93 -4.07 19.36
N ALA A 867 28.61 -3.09 20.18
CA ALA A 867 27.35 -3.02 20.91
C ALA A 867 26.73 -1.64 20.67
N GLY A 868 25.46 -1.61 20.28
CA GLY A 868 24.71 -0.38 20.04
C GLY A 868 23.36 -0.41 20.73
N ASN A 869 22.88 0.74 21.17
CA ASN A 869 21.51 0.92 21.63
C ASN A 869 20.95 2.26 21.11
N LEU A 870 19.71 2.22 20.66
CA LEU A 870 18.92 3.39 20.28
C LEU A 870 17.65 3.43 21.14
N SER A 871 17.44 4.52 21.87
CA SER A 871 16.38 4.65 22.87
C SER A 871 15.62 5.98 22.74
N TYR A 872 14.30 5.94 22.87
CA TYR A 872 13.46 7.12 22.83
C TYR A 872 13.39 7.72 24.25
N LEU A 873 13.80 8.98 24.37
CA LEU A 873 13.92 9.67 25.66
C LEU A 873 12.71 10.57 25.98
N GLY A 874 11.71 10.60 25.09
CA GLY A 874 10.54 11.48 25.23
C GLY A 874 10.73 12.85 24.57
N GLY A 875 9.62 13.54 24.30
CA GLY A 875 9.64 14.90 23.73
C GLY A 875 10.41 15.03 22.41
N GLY A 876 10.40 13.99 21.57
CA GLY A 876 11.13 13.97 20.30
C GLY A 876 12.65 13.81 20.41
N PHE A 877 13.16 13.45 21.60
CA PHE A 877 14.57 13.13 21.80
C PHE A 877 14.84 11.63 21.62
N VAL A 878 15.86 11.30 20.85
CA VAL A 878 16.36 9.93 20.66
C VAL A 878 17.83 9.91 21.04
N GLY A 879 18.20 9.02 21.95
CA GLY A 879 19.58 8.79 22.37
C GLY A 879 20.13 7.52 21.72
N GLY A 880 21.28 7.64 21.08
CA GLY A 880 22.05 6.53 20.52
C GLY A 880 23.39 6.39 21.23
N VAL A 881 23.78 5.16 21.54
CA VAL A 881 25.12 4.83 22.04
C VAL A 881 25.65 3.64 21.25
N GLU A 882 26.85 3.74 20.72
CA GLU A 882 27.57 2.67 20.05
C GLU A 882 28.96 2.51 20.65
N VAL A 883 29.34 1.29 21.02
CA VAL A 883 30.66 0.94 21.55
C VAL A 883 31.27 -0.16 20.68
N ASN A 884 32.47 0.10 20.18
CA ASN A 884 33.27 -0.80 19.36
C ASN A 884 34.59 -1.08 20.07
N ALA A 885 34.93 -2.35 20.25
CA ALA A 885 36.22 -2.79 20.72
C ALA A 885 36.80 -3.78 19.71
N ALA A 886 38.05 -3.63 19.33
CA ALA A 886 38.73 -4.56 18.44
C ALA A 886 40.17 -4.78 18.89
N TRP A 887 40.65 -6.00 18.72
CA TRP A 887 42.01 -6.41 19.05
C TRP A 887 42.55 -7.38 17.98
N THR A 888 43.84 -7.29 17.69
CA THR A 888 44.56 -8.22 16.82
C THR A 888 45.87 -8.64 17.47
N GLU A 889 46.32 -9.85 17.18
CA GLU A 889 47.53 -10.43 17.74
C GLU A 889 48.79 -9.66 17.33
N ARG A 890 49.77 -9.63 18.24
CA ARG A 890 51.05 -8.96 18.01
C ARG A 890 51.76 -9.57 16.81
N GLY A 891 52.32 -8.71 15.96
CA GLY A 891 53.00 -9.15 14.74
C GLY A 891 52.09 -9.29 13.53
N THR A 892 50.78 -9.02 13.67
CA THR A 892 49.87 -8.87 12.52
C THR A 892 50.47 -7.87 11.50
N PRO A 893 50.53 -8.23 10.20
CA PRO A 893 51.06 -7.36 9.15
C PRO A 893 50.44 -5.96 9.16
N PHE A 894 51.25 -4.93 8.94
CA PHE A 894 50.82 -3.53 9.10
C PHE A 894 49.59 -3.19 8.24
N ASP A 895 49.49 -3.71 7.02
CA ASP A 895 48.34 -3.48 6.13
C ASP A 895 47.05 -4.17 6.60
N ARG A 896 47.16 -5.10 7.56
CA ARG A 896 46.08 -5.90 8.18
C ARG A 896 45.73 -5.47 9.61
N ARG A 897 46.49 -4.56 10.21
CA ARG A 897 46.20 -4.00 11.53
C ARG A 897 44.89 -3.21 11.56
N LEU A 898 44.35 -3.02 12.76
CA LEU A 898 43.09 -2.34 12.98
C LEU A 898 43.21 -0.86 12.61
N ARG A 899 42.15 -0.31 12.01
CA ARG A 899 42.09 1.09 11.58
C ARG A 899 40.94 1.80 12.27
N LEU A 900 41.16 3.05 12.67
CA LEU A 900 40.13 3.95 13.19
C LEU A 900 40.34 5.34 12.57
N GLY A 901 39.28 6.11 12.30
CA GLY A 901 39.40 7.46 11.71
C GLY A 901 39.66 7.49 10.19
N GLY A 902 39.72 8.70 9.61
CA GLY A 902 39.96 8.91 8.16
C GLY A 902 38.73 8.83 7.25
N GLY A 903 37.55 8.47 7.77
CA GLY A 903 36.31 8.28 7.01
C GLY A 903 35.07 8.90 7.67
N GLY A 904 35.23 10.00 8.41
CA GLY A 904 34.14 10.65 9.17
C GLY A 904 34.14 10.34 10.67
N GLN A 905 34.75 9.22 11.08
CA GLN A 905 34.98 8.87 12.49
C GLN A 905 36.02 9.78 13.15
N LEU A 906 35.77 10.13 14.41
CA LEU A 906 36.50 11.12 15.20
C LEU A 906 36.48 12.52 14.54
N GLY A 907 35.48 12.79 13.70
CA GLY A 907 35.34 14.00 12.89
C GLY A 907 35.94 13.89 11.48
N THR A 908 35.33 14.58 10.51
CA THR A 908 35.64 14.44 9.06
C THR A 908 37.11 14.72 8.70
N GLY A 909 37.80 15.56 9.48
CA GLY A 909 39.21 15.89 9.27
C GLY A 909 40.22 14.98 9.97
N SER A 910 39.79 13.97 10.73
CA SER A 910 40.69 13.14 11.52
C SER A 910 41.55 12.22 10.64
N PRO A 911 42.85 12.06 10.96
CA PRO A 911 43.72 11.13 10.26
C PRO A 911 43.27 9.68 10.52
N MET A 912 43.74 8.77 9.67
CA MET A 912 43.61 7.33 9.92
C MET A 912 44.64 6.90 10.95
N PHE A 913 44.16 6.26 12.01
CA PHE A 913 44.95 5.65 13.07
C PHE A 913 45.06 4.15 12.83
N VAL A 914 46.26 3.59 13.03
CA VAL A 914 46.52 2.15 12.85
C VAL A 914 47.11 1.59 14.14
N GLY A 915 46.57 0.47 14.62
CA GLY A 915 47.03 -0.13 15.88
C GLY A 915 46.63 -1.60 16.05
N GLU A 916 47.10 -2.20 17.13
CA GLU A 916 46.79 -3.58 17.51
C GLU A 916 45.51 -3.70 18.34
N MET A 917 45.09 -2.62 19.02
CA MET A 917 43.84 -2.58 19.75
C MET A 917 43.18 -1.21 19.65
N ASN A 918 41.86 -1.18 19.58
CA ASN A 918 41.08 0.05 19.73
C ASN A 918 39.81 -0.18 20.55
N LEU A 919 39.38 0.87 21.24
CA LEU A 919 38.11 1.00 21.91
C LEU A 919 37.52 2.34 21.49
N HIS A 920 36.38 2.34 20.83
CA HIS A 920 35.70 3.50 20.30
C HIS A 920 34.26 3.54 20.80
N SER A 921 33.79 4.70 21.23
CA SER A 921 32.42 4.94 21.65
C SER A 921 31.87 6.16 20.93
N HIS A 922 30.67 6.05 20.40
CA HIS A 922 29.93 7.12 19.73
C HIS A 922 28.60 7.30 20.46
N LEU A 923 28.41 8.48 21.04
CA LEU A 923 27.17 8.89 21.68
C LEU A 923 26.51 9.94 20.80
N GLU A 924 25.24 9.74 20.48
CA GLU A 924 24.45 10.66 19.67
C GLU A 924 23.16 11.02 20.40
N LEU A 925 22.84 12.30 20.46
CA LEU A 925 21.55 12.80 20.92
C LEU A 925 20.86 13.52 19.75
N ARG A 926 19.75 12.95 19.29
CA ARG A 926 18.90 13.51 18.22
C ARG A 926 17.65 14.16 18.79
N ARG A 927 17.26 15.28 18.21
CA ARG A 927 15.99 15.99 18.47
C ARG A 927 15.21 16.18 17.17
N TYR A 928 14.04 15.57 17.06
CA TYR A 928 13.15 15.65 15.89
C TYR A 928 12.18 16.82 15.99
N PHE A 929 12.34 17.83 15.15
CA PHE A 929 11.42 18.97 15.06
C PHE A 929 10.16 18.61 14.26
N THR A 930 10.33 17.83 13.20
CA THR A 930 9.27 17.17 12.43
C THR A 930 9.66 15.71 12.20
N GLN A 931 8.83 14.92 11.52
CA GLN A 931 9.25 13.56 11.09
C GLN A 931 10.46 13.60 10.12
N ASP A 932 10.59 14.70 9.39
CA ASP A 932 11.60 14.87 8.34
C ASP A 932 12.82 15.69 8.77
N LEU A 933 12.73 16.50 9.82
CA LEU A 933 13.81 17.39 10.26
C LEU A 933 14.28 17.07 11.68
N ALA A 934 15.57 16.81 11.84
CA ALA A 934 16.20 16.57 13.13
C ALA A 934 17.52 17.34 13.29
N ALA A 935 17.79 17.85 14.49
CA ALA A 935 19.14 18.20 14.90
C ALA A 935 19.77 17.05 15.68
N HIS A 936 21.09 16.88 15.55
CA HIS A 936 21.85 15.92 16.32
C HIS A 936 23.08 16.59 16.93
N VAL A 937 23.46 16.12 18.11
CA VAL A 937 24.76 16.37 18.74
C VAL A 937 25.39 15.02 18.97
N ASN A 938 26.64 14.86 18.53
CA ASN A 938 27.38 13.65 18.77
C ASN A 938 28.69 13.92 19.51
N TYR A 939 29.08 12.96 20.34
CA TYR A 939 30.34 12.92 21.05
C TYR A 939 30.97 11.55 20.82
N GLU A 940 32.17 11.55 20.26
CA GLU A 940 32.94 10.33 20.03
C GLU A 940 34.16 10.35 20.93
N VAL A 941 34.48 9.19 21.51
CA VAL A 941 35.70 8.99 22.29
C VAL A 941 36.31 7.67 21.88
N ALA A 942 37.62 7.68 21.62
CA ALA A 942 38.38 6.51 21.27
C ALA A 942 39.68 6.42 22.06
N LYS A 943 40.09 5.19 22.30
CA LYS A 943 41.39 4.85 22.83
C LYS A 943 42.03 3.86 21.88
N ILE A 944 43.25 4.15 21.45
CA ILE A 944 44.02 3.32 20.52
C ILE A 944 45.34 2.94 21.15
N TRP A 945 45.73 1.69 20.95
CA TRP A 945 47.02 1.14 21.32
C TRP A 945 47.74 0.68 20.05
N GLU A 946 48.93 1.23 19.80
CA GLU A 946 49.77 0.80 18.68
C GLU A 946 50.31 -0.62 18.90
N GLU A 947 50.67 -0.94 20.16
CA GLU A 947 51.05 -2.27 20.61
C GLU A 947 50.10 -2.76 21.71
N GLY A 948 49.43 -3.90 21.49
CA GLY A 948 48.41 -4.42 22.40
C GLY A 948 48.96 -4.94 23.73
N SER A 949 50.28 -5.19 23.83
CA SER A 949 50.95 -5.60 25.06
C SER A 949 51.33 -4.43 25.98
N ASP A 950 51.38 -3.21 25.46
CA ASP A 950 51.72 -2.01 26.22
C ASP A 950 50.45 -1.25 26.62
N TRP A 951 49.81 -1.72 27.69
CA TRP A 951 48.57 -1.13 28.19
C TRP A 951 48.73 0.30 28.73
N ALA A 952 49.97 0.71 29.06
CA ALA A 952 50.29 2.02 29.61
C ALA A 952 50.37 3.10 28.52
N HIS A 953 50.89 2.76 27.33
CA HIS A 953 51.01 3.69 26.21
C HIS A 953 49.80 3.60 25.29
N SER A 954 48.90 4.57 25.45
CA SER A 954 47.65 4.63 24.72
C SER A 954 47.27 6.07 24.47
N HIS A 955 46.56 6.30 23.36
CA HIS A 955 46.15 7.64 22.96
C HIS A 955 44.64 7.78 23.09
N LEU A 956 44.22 8.73 23.93
CA LEU A 956 42.83 9.13 24.06
C LEU A 956 42.52 10.19 22.99
N LEU A 957 41.51 9.91 22.19
CA LEU A 957 41.01 10.77 21.12
C LEU A 957 39.55 11.05 21.39
N HIS A 958 39.10 12.28 21.16
CA HIS A 958 37.68 12.59 21.24
C HIS A 958 37.28 13.70 20.27
N SER A 959 36.05 13.65 19.81
CA SER A 959 35.48 14.67 18.94
C SER A 959 34.05 14.99 19.34
N VAL A 960 33.64 16.20 18.98
CA VAL A 960 32.27 16.65 19.10
C VAL A 960 31.77 17.07 17.74
N GLY A 961 30.50 16.79 17.47
CA GLY A 961 29.83 17.29 16.28
C GLY A 961 28.40 17.71 16.57
N VAL A 962 27.89 18.54 15.66
CA VAL A 962 26.52 19.01 15.64
C VAL A 962 26.06 19.08 14.20
N GLY A 963 24.81 18.72 13.94
CA GLY A 963 24.28 18.84 12.60
C GLY A 963 22.77 18.88 12.55
N LEU A 964 22.28 19.19 11.35
CA LEU A 964 20.88 19.18 10.97
C LEU A 964 20.71 18.18 9.84
N THR A 965 19.66 17.37 9.92
CA THR A 965 19.31 16.39 8.90
C THR A 965 17.88 16.65 8.46
N TYR A 966 17.68 16.81 7.16
CA TYR A 966 16.38 16.99 6.53
C TYR A 966 16.13 15.86 5.52
N GLN A 967 15.02 15.15 5.67
CA GLN A 967 14.52 14.19 4.72
C GLN A 967 13.57 14.91 3.76
N THR A 968 13.90 14.90 2.47
CA THR A 968 13.03 15.43 1.43
C THR A 968 11.77 14.54 1.27
N PRO A 969 10.69 15.04 0.66
CA PRO A 969 9.51 14.23 0.33
C PRO A 969 9.81 12.99 -0.53
N ILE A 970 10.97 12.99 -1.21
CA ILE A 970 11.45 11.89 -2.05
C ILE A 970 12.44 10.98 -1.32
N GLY A 971 12.51 11.06 0.02
CA GLY A 971 13.35 10.18 0.85
C GLY A 971 14.84 10.53 0.87
N LEU A 972 15.33 11.51 0.09
CA LEU A 972 16.72 11.95 0.17
C LEU A 972 16.98 12.62 1.52
N LYS A 973 18.00 12.14 2.25
CA LYS A 973 18.46 12.78 3.49
C LYS A 973 19.62 13.72 3.18
N ILE A 974 19.39 15.00 3.40
CA ILE A 974 20.39 16.06 3.31
C ILE A 974 20.86 16.36 4.73
N GLN A 975 22.16 16.27 4.97
CA GLN A 975 22.76 16.60 6.25
C GLN A 975 23.72 17.78 6.10
N ALA A 976 23.57 18.75 7.00
CA ALA A 976 24.57 19.78 7.26
C ALA A 976 25.20 19.45 8.62
N HIS A 977 26.50 19.20 8.65
CA HIS A 977 27.20 18.80 9.87
C HIS A 977 28.48 19.62 10.08
N TYR A 978 28.75 19.91 11.33
CA TYR A 978 30.01 20.44 11.82
C TYR A 978 30.62 19.43 12.80
N SER A 979 31.91 19.14 12.65
CA SER A 979 32.63 18.29 13.61
C SER A 979 34.01 18.86 13.90
N LYS A 980 34.49 18.65 15.13
CA LYS A 980 35.82 19.04 15.58
C LYS A 980 36.41 17.94 16.47
N ASN A 981 37.62 17.49 16.14
CA ASN A 981 38.40 16.68 17.05
C ASN A 981 39.02 17.60 18.12
N LEU A 982 38.81 17.27 19.38
CA LEU A 982 39.29 18.07 20.52
C LEU A 982 40.71 17.66 20.94
N SER A 983 41.18 16.48 20.53
CA SER A 983 42.53 15.99 20.79
C SER A 983 43.54 16.38 19.72
N LEU A 984 43.08 16.75 18.52
CA LEU A 984 43.93 17.07 17.36
C LEU A 984 43.68 18.48 16.83
N ALA A 985 44.76 19.22 16.57
CA ALA A 985 44.72 20.54 15.96
C ALA A 985 44.23 20.48 14.50
N ASP A 986 43.61 21.57 14.03
CA ASP A 986 43.21 21.79 12.62
C ASP A 986 42.28 20.72 11.99
N THR A 987 41.42 20.12 12.81
CA THR A 987 40.48 19.06 12.39
C THR A 987 39.03 19.52 12.23
N GLN A 988 38.78 20.83 12.23
CA GLN A 988 37.44 21.38 12.07
C GLN A 988 36.93 21.16 10.65
N SER A 989 35.72 20.65 10.53
CA SER A 989 35.08 20.42 9.23
C SER A 989 33.62 20.81 9.28
N PHE A 990 33.19 21.54 8.26
CA PHE A 990 31.78 21.77 7.96
C PHE A 990 31.48 21.14 6.60
N GLY A 991 30.40 20.36 6.52
CA GLY A 991 29.96 19.73 5.29
C GLY A 991 28.45 19.85 5.13
N VAL A 992 28.01 19.94 3.87
CA VAL A 992 26.62 19.71 3.50
C VAL A 992 26.62 18.64 2.42
N GLY A 993 25.87 17.57 2.61
CA GLY A 993 25.86 16.46 1.68
C GLY A 993 24.64 15.57 1.81
N LEU A 994 24.49 14.67 0.84
CA LEU A 994 23.55 13.56 0.94
C LEU A 994 24.15 12.52 1.89
N VAL A 995 23.34 12.01 2.81
CA VAL A 995 23.70 10.90 3.69
C VAL A 995 22.83 9.70 3.37
N THR A 996 23.43 8.52 3.46
CA THR A 996 22.70 7.26 3.37
C THR A 996 21.65 7.20 4.47
N SER A 997 20.44 6.75 4.15
CA SER A 997 19.56 6.18 5.16
C SER A 997 20.30 5.01 5.82
N PHE A 998 20.47 5.08 7.14
CA PHE A 998 20.90 3.93 7.94
C PHE A 998 19.95 2.76 7.76
#